data_AF-A0A439CU53-F1
#
_entry.id   AF-A0A439CU53-F1
#
_cell.length_a   1.000
_cell.length_b   1.000
_cell.length_c   1.000
_cell.angle_alpha   90.00
_cell.angle_beta   90.00
_cell.angle_gamma   90.00
#
_symmetry.space_group_name_H-M   'P 1'
#
loop_
_entity.id
_entity.type
_entity.pdbx_description
1 polymer ?
#
loop_
_entity_poly.entity_id
_entity_poly.type
_entity_poly.pdbx_seq_one_letter_code
_entity_poly.pdbx_strand_id
1 'polypeptide(L)'
;MKHSRYRPAAVSLLLGALPVPAEDTGIGTKHCLTDPPHALRHDAQFRCPPPIDESIGSQPVDWSPWTHQPDCVNAEKDPSLKYCVYSNSRHGDQGISIITKPKTAADSATMLDEEFPGGHGINNTTPSYAVVDMPPKGKGVVATRKIARAEAFMSDWATVVLDLSFPKAMQQQVGHQYLHLAAEQLSDPDKVLGLGRSSAKAVDIVEDILGTNSFSYTLGGDSHMALYPEVARINHACKPNAFVRFSATSFDVKVVAFRDIEVGEEITISYIPMNHPRERRQRDLRRWGFECKCSLCTASKTDVAASDYRREKIAALQEDVLKAIGELDGTTAVRAAYEILELVKLEDIPTMVASQYEVLARLFWKAGDTDTATKYAQQSLDTLMDMGYIDYRADDLPLLLKDFNSKNMSCNWRKLDIFLLFASLAFMITPSRGCSTDEDCSLNGICSQTKQACICDAGWRAEDCSELDLYPATRWSGYNHTNATGPDFYKEGAGNSSWGGHIIQDPSDKKLFHLITSQMAHGCGLAGWRPFSTIIRAESRTGPAGPYTFAQTLFSTFHHNPTTIYSPADGKYLLYCIGRDIVTPDTCQSQKFNNTISVSSSADLRSWEPLEAQLENVTNPAPWPLWSTQNQTRAMLLAVEKNNIYTAEDPFLWRDKRGHWHFLVHYLVDIDLGLKGPRVGAHAYARHWRGPWTFNNRTLAYNTTVEFTDGTSTVYYRRERPKLYFSDDGSMTPVYLVNGVQEFNRSGSYTLIQPIGTSAGEYERKLGFV
;
A
#
# COMPACT_ATOMS: atom_id res chain seq x y z
N MET A 1 34.25 -65.42 1.30
CA MET A 1 35.34 -64.42 1.38
C MET A 1 34.99 -63.20 0.54
N LYS A 2 34.68 -62.05 1.16
CA LYS A 2 35.38 -60.78 0.95
C LYS A 2 34.80 -59.72 1.89
N HIS A 3 35.71 -58.98 2.49
CA HIS A 3 35.59 -58.23 3.72
C HIS A 3 34.75 -56.95 3.63
N SER A 4 33.88 -56.79 4.63
CA SER A 4 33.52 -55.53 5.27
C SER A 4 34.76 -54.91 5.94
N ARG A 5 34.99 -53.61 5.74
CA ARG A 5 35.81 -52.76 6.62
C ARG A 5 35.21 -51.36 6.76
N TYR A 6 34.77 -51.11 7.99
CA TYR A 6 34.62 -49.81 8.64
C TYR A 6 35.86 -48.92 8.48
N ARG A 7 35.66 -47.61 8.25
CA ARG A 7 36.55 -46.52 8.68
C ARG A 7 35.72 -45.27 9.04
N PRO A 8 36.21 -44.42 9.98
CA PRO A 8 35.37 -43.58 10.84
C PRO A 8 35.07 -42.21 10.24
N ALA A 9 33.90 -41.68 10.58
CA ALA A 9 33.51 -40.29 10.36
C ALA A 9 34.36 -39.37 11.25
N ALA A 10 35.26 -38.62 10.63
CA ALA A 10 35.95 -37.50 11.26
C ALA A 10 35.07 -36.25 11.16
N VAL A 11 34.77 -35.71 12.32
CA VAL A 11 34.01 -34.50 12.60
C VAL A 11 34.80 -33.28 12.12
N SER A 12 34.21 -32.50 11.22
CA SER A 12 34.46 -31.07 11.02
C SER A 12 33.22 -30.47 10.36
N LEU A 13 32.08 -30.60 11.06
CA LEU A 13 30.87 -29.82 10.84
C LEU A 13 30.91 -28.65 11.82
N LEU A 14 30.94 -27.41 11.31
CA LEU A 14 30.46 -26.14 11.90
C LEU A 14 31.34 -24.89 11.63
N LEU A 15 32.38 -24.97 10.80
CA LEU A 15 33.07 -23.78 10.26
C LEU A 15 32.38 -23.18 9.01
N GLY A 16 31.06 -23.31 8.93
CA GLY A 16 30.27 -22.94 7.75
C GLY A 16 29.03 -22.10 8.08
N ALA A 17 29.14 -21.13 8.99
CA ALA A 17 28.18 -20.02 9.13
C ALA A 17 28.71 -18.97 10.14
N LEU A 18 29.83 -18.33 9.82
CA LEU A 18 29.95 -16.91 10.19
C LEU A 18 28.79 -16.16 9.50
N PRO A 19 28.31 -15.01 10.00
CA PRO A 19 27.42 -14.16 9.21
C PRO A 19 28.13 -13.92 7.87
N VAL A 20 27.56 -14.52 6.82
CA VAL A 20 27.98 -14.29 5.44
C VAL A 20 28.06 -12.76 5.33
N PRO A 21 29.24 -12.18 5.02
CA PRO A 21 29.24 -10.81 4.56
C PRO A 21 28.30 -10.85 3.37
N ALA A 22 27.18 -10.12 3.41
CA ALA A 22 26.22 -10.09 2.33
C ALA A 22 27.01 -10.07 1.02
N GLU A 23 27.02 -11.20 0.30
CA GLU A 23 27.69 -11.27 -0.99
C GLU A 23 27.03 -10.20 -1.82
N ASP A 24 27.87 -9.42 -2.47
CA ASP A 24 27.55 -8.32 -3.37
C ASP A 24 26.78 -8.88 -4.59
N THR A 25 25.52 -9.24 -4.36
CA THR A 25 24.50 -9.29 -5.40
C THR A 25 23.81 -7.94 -5.31
N GLY A 26 24.12 -7.06 -6.27
CA GLY A 26 23.45 -5.76 -6.40
C GLY A 26 21.94 -5.88 -6.18
N ILE A 27 21.37 -4.86 -5.53
CA ILE A 27 20.08 -4.79 -4.81
C ILE A 27 20.28 -4.92 -3.28
N GLY A 28 21.02 -3.97 -2.71
CA GLY A 28 21.24 -3.87 -1.26
C GLY A 28 20.11 -3.10 -0.56
N THR A 29 19.04 -3.79 -0.13
CA THR A 29 18.15 -3.28 0.92
C THR A 29 18.75 -3.62 2.29
N LYS A 30 19.65 -2.76 2.79
CA LYS A 30 20.08 -2.78 4.20
C LYS A 30 18.92 -2.24 5.06
N HIS A 31 17.93 -3.08 5.34
CA HIS A 31 16.90 -2.78 6.35
C HIS A 31 17.48 -3.05 7.75
N CYS A 32 18.06 -2.03 8.37
CA CYS A 32 17.81 -1.82 9.80
C CYS A 32 16.40 -1.24 9.89
N LEU A 33 15.50 -1.93 10.59
CA LEU A 33 14.18 -1.38 10.88
C LEU A 33 14.35 -0.20 11.84
N THR A 34 13.77 0.94 11.45
CA THR A 34 13.42 2.10 12.27
C THR A 34 14.56 2.67 13.12
N ASP A 35 15.37 3.54 12.53
CA ASP A 35 15.91 4.66 13.30
C ASP A 35 15.16 5.92 12.87
N PRO A 36 14.99 6.92 13.74
CA PRO A 36 14.47 8.20 13.30
C PRO A 36 15.39 8.82 12.22
N PRO A 37 14.85 9.69 11.34
CA PRO A 37 15.63 10.46 10.39
C PRO A 37 16.91 11.01 11.05
N HIS A 38 18.02 10.98 10.32
CA HIS A 38 19.35 11.31 10.87
C HIS A 38 19.37 12.64 11.67
N ALA A 39 18.60 13.65 11.25
CA ALA A 39 18.53 14.95 11.95
C ALA A 39 17.70 14.99 13.24
N LEU A 40 16.94 13.94 13.56
CA LEU A 40 16.30 13.78 14.86
C LEU A 40 17.20 13.05 15.86
N ARG A 41 18.38 12.58 15.41
CA ARG A 41 19.43 12.07 16.29
C ARG A 41 20.17 13.27 16.87
N HIS A 42 20.31 13.29 18.18
CA HIS A 42 21.04 14.37 18.86
C HIS A 42 22.52 14.32 18.50
N ASP A 43 23.00 15.31 17.74
CA ASP A 43 24.44 15.60 17.64
C ASP A 43 24.89 16.18 18.98
N ALA A 44 25.43 15.32 19.85
CA ALA A 44 26.13 15.74 21.03
C ALA A 44 27.44 16.44 20.58
N GLN A 45 27.39 17.77 20.41
CA GLN A 45 28.59 18.59 20.22
C GLN A 45 29.41 18.61 21.53
N PHE A 46 30.20 17.56 21.74
CA PHE A 46 31.23 17.54 22.76
C PHE A 46 32.57 17.20 22.10
N ARG A 47 33.65 17.83 22.56
CA ARG A 47 35.00 17.51 22.09
C ARG A 47 35.26 16.03 22.42
N CYS A 48 35.40 15.19 21.41
CA CYS A 48 35.75 13.78 21.62
C CYS A 48 37.05 13.71 22.45
N PRO A 49 37.10 12.89 23.52
CA PRO A 49 38.37 12.57 24.16
C PRO A 49 39.32 11.95 23.11
N PRO A 50 40.65 12.10 23.28
CA PRO A 50 41.59 11.45 22.37
C PRO A 50 41.42 9.92 22.42
N PRO A 51 41.67 9.19 21.31
CA PRO A 51 41.70 7.73 21.32
C PRO A 51 42.70 7.20 22.35
N ILE A 52 42.26 6.25 23.17
CA ILE A 52 43.05 5.61 24.24
C ILE A 52 43.29 4.15 23.86
N ASP A 53 44.51 3.66 24.03
CA ASP A 53 44.88 2.25 23.79
C ASP A 53 45.73 1.68 24.94
N GLU A 54 46.39 0.54 24.73
CA GLU A 54 47.21 -0.13 25.73
C GLU A 54 48.49 0.65 26.13
N SER A 55 48.87 1.68 25.36
CA SER A 55 50.12 2.44 25.52
C SER A 55 50.02 3.63 26.47
N ILE A 56 48.84 3.89 27.03
CA ILE A 56 48.62 5.06 27.88
C ILE A 56 49.22 4.91 29.28
N GLY A 57 49.16 5.99 30.09
CA GLY A 57 49.69 6.01 31.45
C GLY A 57 49.12 4.93 32.38
N SER A 58 49.76 4.73 33.52
CA SER A 58 49.48 3.63 34.47
C SER A 58 48.47 3.98 35.57
N GLN A 59 47.87 5.18 35.53
CA GLN A 59 46.92 5.64 36.55
C GLN A 59 45.48 5.55 36.05
N PRO A 60 44.49 5.20 36.89
CA PRO A 60 43.08 5.11 36.50
C PRO A 60 42.48 6.35 35.83
N VAL A 61 43.03 7.53 36.11
CA VAL A 61 42.62 8.78 35.46
C VAL A 61 42.98 8.81 33.97
N ASP A 62 44.02 8.08 33.57
CA ASP A 62 44.53 8.08 32.20
C ASP A 62 43.56 7.38 31.24
N TRP A 63 42.83 6.36 31.71
CA TRP A 63 41.86 5.60 30.91
C TRP A 63 40.39 5.86 31.30
N SER A 64 40.09 6.93 32.03
CA SER A 64 38.71 7.35 32.30
C SER A 64 37.96 7.65 30.99
N PRO A 65 36.66 7.28 30.84
CA PRO A 65 35.72 6.77 31.83
C PRO A 65 35.75 5.25 32.06
N TRP A 66 36.70 4.53 31.45
CA TRP A 66 36.79 3.08 31.57
C TRP A 66 37.27 2.66 32.96
N THR A 67 36.74 1.55 33.45
CA THR A 67 37.10 0.98 34.77
C THR A 67 38.33 0.06 34.71
N HIS A 68 38.63 -0.44 33.52
CA HIS A 68 39.77 -1.32 33.24
C HIS A 68 40.67 -0.64 32.21
N GLN A 69 41.98 -0.86 32.32
CA GLN A 69 42.92 -0.43 31.29
C GLN A 69 42.57 -1.15 29.97
N PRO A 70 42.45 -0.45 28.83
CA PRO A 70 42.13 -1.08 27.56
C PRO A 70 43.18 -2.14 27.16
N ASP A 71 42.72 -3.34 26.84
CA ASP A 71 43.55 -4.41 26.28
C ASP A 71 43.32 -4.47 24.76
N CYS A 72 44.39 -4.43 23.98
CA CYS A 72 44.34 -4.25 22.54
C CYS A 72 45.08 -5.33 21.76
N VAL A 73 44.54 -5.64 20.58
CA VAL A 73 45.10 -6.59 19.61
C VAL A 73 45.06 -6.03 18.19
N ASN A 74 46.13 -6.27 17.44
CA ASN A 74 46.22 -5.91 16.02
C ASN A 74 45.56 -6.97 15.14
N ALA A 75 44.91 -6.55 14.05
CA ALA A 75 44.29 -7.47 13.10
C ALA A 75 45.32 -8.35 12.39
N GLU A 76 44.95 -9.61 12.14
CA GLU A 76 45.83 -10.64 11.59
C GLU A 76 46.38 -10.24 10.22
N LYS A 77 45.54 -9.62 9.38
CA LYS A 77 45.86 -9.27 7.99
C LYS A 77 46.27 -7.81 7.80
N ASP A 78 46.02 -6.97 8.80
CA ASP A 78 46.34 -5.54 8.76
C ASP A 78 46.82 -5.08 10.14
N PRO A 79 48.14 -5.11 10.39
CA PRO A 79 48.70 -4.69 11.67
C PRO A 79 48.47 -3.21 12.01
N SER A 80 48.03 -2.39 11.05
CA SER A 80 47.66 -1.00 11.29
C SER A 80 46.26 -0.84 11.90
N LEU A 81 45.43 -1.89 11.78
CA LEU A 81 44.10 -1.94 12.34
C LEU A 81 44.13 -2.59 13.72
N LYS A 82 43.78 -1.81 14.75
CA LYS A 82 43.79 -2.23 16.15
C LYS A 82 42.37 -2.26 16.71
N TYR A 83 42.07 -3.28 17.52
CA TYR A 83 40.84 -3.41 18.29
C TYR A 83 41.19 -3.56 19.77
N CYS A 84 40.35 -3.04 20.66
CA CYS A 84 40.56 -3.16 22.09
C CYS A 84 39.26 -3.47 22.84
N VAL A 85 39.39 -3.98 24.07
CA VAL A 85 38.29 -4.13 25.03
C VAL A 85 38.25 -2.89 25.92
N TYR A 86 37.11 -2.21 25.91
CA TYR A 86 36.82 -1.05 26.76
C TYR A 86 35.69 -1.39 27.71
N SER A 87 35.98 -1.48 29.02
CA SER A 87 34.99 -1.92 30.00
C SER A 87 34.73 -0.87 31.07
N ASN A 88 33.45 -0.59 31.31
CA ASN A 88 32.97 0.20 32.44
C ASN A 88 32.02 -0.66 33.28
N SER A 89 32.54 -1.28 34.33
CA SER A 89 31.78 -2.12 35.26
C SER A 89 30.80 -1.33 36.15
N ARG A 90 30.82 0.01 36.06
CA ARG A 90 29.94 0.91 36.81
C ARG A 90 28.79 1.49 35.98
N HIS A 91 28.68 1.12 34.70
CA HIS A 91 27.60 1.57 33.81
C HIS A 91 26.39 0.63 33.88
N GLY A 92 25.16 1.17 33.96
CA GLY A 92 23.97 0.36 34.22
C GLY A 92 24.06 -0.43 35.53
N ASP A 93 23.19 -1.42 35.68
CA ASP A 93 23.20 -2.32 36.85
C ASP A 93 24.25 -3.45 36.72
N GLN A 94 24.78 -3.68 35.50
CA GLN A 94 25.53 -4.89 35.12
C GLN A 94 26.89 -4.64 34.43
N GLY A 95 27.27 -3.37 34.24
CA GLY A 95 28.47 -2.99 33.49
C GLY A 95 28.29 -3.09 31.97
N ILE A 96 29.24 -2.50 31.25
CA ILE A 96 29.33 -2.59 29.79
C ILE A 96 30.77 -2.88 29.37
N SER A 97 30.94 -3.72 28.35
CA SER A 97 32.21 -3.97 27.69
C SER A 97 32.07 -3.85 26.17
N ILE A 98 32.97 -3.09 25.55
CA ILE A 98 32.92 -2.74 24.14
C ILE A 98 34.21 -3.23 23.46
N ILE A 99 34.08 -4.11 22.49
CA ILE A 99 35.17 -4.55 21.61
C ILE A 99 35.09 -3.75 20.31
N THR A 100 35.94 -2.72 20.19
CA THR A 100 35.92 -1.80 19.04
C THR A 100 37.28 -1.14 18.84
N LYS A 101 37.39 -0.27 17.82
CA LYS A 101 38.61 0.48 17.50
C LYS A 101 38.79 1.65 18.49
N PRO A 102 40.03 2.06 18.82
CA PRO A 102 40.26 3.15 19.76
C PRO A 102 39.55 4.47 19.45
N LYS A 103 39.47 4.82 18.17
CA LYS A 103 38.75 6.01 17.73
C LYS A 103 37.24 5.91 18.01
N THR A 104 36.64 4.78 17.66
CA THR A 104 35.21 4.51 17.87
C THR A 104 34.86 4.53 19.35
N ALA A 105 35.72 3.95 20.20
CA ALA A 105 35.54 3.99 21.66
C ALA A 105 35.57 5.42 22.20
N ALA A 106 36.54 6.23 21.78
CA ALA A 106 36.65 7.63 22.16
C ALA A 106 35.44 8.47 21.70
N ASP A 107 34.97 8.27 20.46
CA ASP A 107 33.79 8.95 19.92
C ASP A 107 32.50 8.57 20.67
N SER A 108 32.48 7.41 21.35
CA SER A 108 31.32 6.89 22.09
C SER A 108 31.38 7.09 23.61
N ALA A 109 32.49 7.57 24.15
CA ALA A 109 32.73 7.60 25.60
C ALA A 109 31.71 8.45 26.38
N THR A 110 31.20 9.53 25.76
CA THR A 110 30.18 10.42 26.35
C THR A 110 28.82 9.73 26.55
N MET A 111 28.56 8.63 25.84
CA MET A 111 27.33 7.84 26.00
C MET A 111 27.28 7.07 27.33
N LEU A 112 28.38 7.10 28.11
CA LEU A 112 28.48 6.52 29.44
C LEU A 112 28.13 7.51 30.56
N ASP A 113 28.04 8.82 30.27
CA ASP A 113 27.96 9.92 31.27
C ASP A 113 26.55 10.19 31.82
N GLU A 114 25.58 9.28 31.65
CA GLU A 114 24.25 9.50 32.22
C GLU A 114 24.27 9.48 33.76
N GLU A 115 23.75 10.55 34.37
CA GLU A 115 23.30 10.51 35.77
C GLU A 115 22.22 9.44 35.85
N PHE A 116 22.54 8.31 36.46
CA PHE A 116 21.57 7.31 36.86
C PHE A 116 20.41 8.00 37.58
N PRO A 117 19.19 8.09 37.00
CA PRO A 117 18.04 8.15 37.84
C PRO A 117 18.07 6.80 38.55
N GLY A 118 18.47 6.80 39.82
CA GLY A 118 18.48 5.58 40.62
C GLY A 118 17.19 4.80 40.36
N GLY A 119 17.31 3.46 40.35
CA GLY A 119 16.18 2.57 40.19
C GLY A 119 14.92 3.11 40.88
N HIS A 120 13.78 2.94 40.20
CA HIS A 120 12.44 3.44 40.55
C HIS A 120 12.04 4.77 39.90
N GLY A 121 11.91 4.75 38.57
CA GLY A 121 11.18 5.74 37.78
C GLY A 121 9.82 5.26 37.27
N ILE A 122 9.15 4.29 37.91
CA ILE A 122 7.69 4.09 37.78
C ILE A 122 7.16 3.73 39.17
N ASN A 123 6.40 4.65 39.78
CA ASN A 123 5.59 4.44 40.99
C ASN A 123 4.44 3.43 40.73
N ASN A 124 4.76 2.24 40.24
CA ASN A 124 3.84 1.11 40.22
C ASN A 124 4.47 0.01 41.07
N THR A 125 3.85 -0.30 42.20
CA THR A 125 4.23 -1.38 43.14
C THR A 125 4.20 -2.78 42.52
N THR A 126 3.92 -2.88 41.21
CA THR A 126 3.86 -4.12 40.44
C THR A 126 4.69 -3.94 39.15
N PRO A 127 5.66 -4.83 38.86
CA PRO A 127 6.38 -4.83 37.59
C PRO A 127 5.43 -4.82 36.39
N SER A 128 5.85 -4.27 35.25
CA SER A 128 5.03 -4.25 34.02
C SER A 128 5.03 -5.60 33.29
N TYR A 129 6.07 -6.39 33.49
CA TYR A 129 6.28 -7.68 32.84
C TYR A 129 6.95 -8.68 33.79
N ALA A 130 6.94 -9.96 33.41
CA ALA A 130 7.72 -11.02 34.02
C ALA A 130 8.32 -11.95 32.95
N VAL A 131 9.56 -12.39 33.19
CA VAL A 131 10.18 -13.48 32.41
C VAL A 131 9.67 -14.80 32.96
N VAL A 132 9.09 -15.63 32.11
CA VAL A 132 8.49 -16.92 32.47
C VAL A 132 9.09 -18.05 31.64
N ASP A 133 9.07 -19.27 32.17
CA ASP A 133 9.36 -20.44 31.36
C ASP A 133 8.18 -20.70 30.42
N MET A 134 8.48 -20.87 29.13
CA MET A 134 7.49 -20.99 28.07
C MET A 134 7.84 -22.16 27.12
N PRO A 135 7.70 -23.43 27.55
CA PRO A 135 7.95 -24.58 26.67
C PRO A 135 7.02 -24.58 25.43
N PRO A 136 7.51 -24.93 24.23
CA PRO A 136 8.88 -25.32 23.90
C PRO A 136 9.82 -24.16 23.55
N LYS A 137 9.39 -22.89 23.68
CA LYS A 137 10.17 -21.69 23.32
C LYS A 137 11.32 -21.35 24.29
N GLY A 138 11.48 -22.11 25.37
CA GLY A 138 12.47 -21.83 26.40
C GLY A 138 11.91 -20.83 27.41
N LYS A 139 12.34 -19.57 27.33
CA LYS A 139 11.79 -18.47 28.14
C LYS A 139 10.94 -17.54 27.26
N GLY A 140 10.11 -16.73 27.90
CA GLY A 140 9.34 -15.69 27.25
C GLY A 140 8.99 -14.58 28.23
N VAL A 141 8.47 -13.48 27.72
CA VAL A 141 8.07 -12.33 28.53
C VAL A 141 6.55 -12.18 28.45
N VAL A 142 5.88 -12.02 29.58
CA VAL A 142 4.43 -11.79 29.68
C VAL A 142 4.14 -10.51 30.44
N ALA A 143 3.05 -9.82 30.09
CA ALA A 143 2.60 -8.64 30.81
C ALA A 143 2.00 -9.02 32.18
N THR A 144 2.40 -8.35 33.25
CA THR A 144 1.88 -8.58 34.63
C THR A 144 0.83 -7.56 35.05
N ARG A 145 0.66 -6.51 34.24
CA ARG A 145 -0.44 -5.56 34.28
C ARG A 145 -0.80 -5.18 32.85
N LYS A 146 -1.92 -4.47 32.67
CA LYS A 146 -2.23 -3.86 31.38
C LYS A 146 -1.12 -2.84 31.04
N ILE A 147 -0.62 -2.91 29.81
CA ILE A 147 0.34 -1.97 29.24
C ILE A 147 -0.39 -1.21 28.14
N ALA A 148 -0.36 0.11 28.20
CA ALA A 148 -1.06 0.96 27.23
C ALA A 148 -0.27 1.06 25.91
N ARG A 149 -0.99 1.32 24.80
CA ARG A 149 -0.36 1.75 23.55
C ARG A 149 0.63 2.90 23.80
N ALA A 150 1.78 2.86 23.10
CA ALA A 150 2.87 3.83 23.19
C ALA A 150 3.58 3.92 24.55
N GLU A 151 3.23 3.06 25.52
CA GLU A 151 3.91 3.00 26.80
C GLU A 151 5.29 2.34 26.66
N ALA A 152 6.35 3.02 27.13
CA ALA A 152 7.66 2.42 27.33
C ALA A 152 7.66 1.69 28.69
N PHE A 153 7.62 0.36 28.68
CA PHE A 153 7.34 -0.44 29.89
C PHE A 153 8.52 -1.29 30.37
N MET A 154 9.58 -1.41 29.57
CA MET A 154 10.84 -2.09 29.88
C MET A 154 12.00 -1.24 29.37
N SER A 155 13.06 -1.15 30.17
CA SER A 155 14.35 -0.57 29.80
C SER A 155 15.45 -1.60 30.04
N ASP A 156 16.48 -1.57 29.20
CA ASP A 156 17.64 -2.45 29.31
C ASP A 156 18.90 -1.73 28.80
N TRP A 157 20.08 -2.15 29.27
CA TRP A 157 21.36 -1.52 28.94
C TRP A 157 22.28 -2.51 28.24
N ALA A 158 23.04 -2.01 27.26
CA ALA A 158 24.00 -2.84 26.56
C ALA A 158 25.07 -3.36 27.53
N THR A 159 25.27 -4.68 27.53
CA THR A 159 26.26 -5.34 28.39
C THR A 159 27.52 -5.68 27.61
N VAL A 160 27.38 -6.18 26.38
CA VAL A 160 28.50 -6.43 25.48
C VAL A 160 28.21 -5.81 24.13
N VAL A 161 29.13 -4.99 23.63
CA VAL A 161 29.07 -4.37 22.30
C VAL A 161 30.27 -4.84 21.49
N LEU A 162 30.05 -5.36 20.29
CA LEU A 162 31.08 -5.99 19.47
C LEU A 162 31.06 -5.44 18.05
N ASP A 163 32.20 -4.94 17.55
CA ASP A 163 32.37 -4.59 16.14
C ASP A 163 32.23 -5.84 15.26
N LEU A 164 31.33 -5.82 14.28
CA LEU A 164 31.03 -6.97 13.42
C LEU A 164 32.22 -7.38 12.51
N SER A 165 33.20 -6.50 12.36
CA SER A 165 34.43 -6.76 11.61
C SER A 165 35.46 -7.52 12.44
N PHE A 166 35.39 -7.44 13.77
CA PHE A 166 36.37 -8.02 14.69
C PHE A 166 36.54 -9.55 14.51
N PRO A 167 35.48 -10.38 14.48
CA PRO A 167 35.64 -11.84 14.34
C PRO A 167 36.34 -12.27 13.04
N LYS A 168 36.23 -11.46 11.97
CA LYS A 168 36.90 -11.73 10.68
C LYS A 168 38.32 -11.17 10.63
N ALA A 169 38.63 -10.20 11.49
CA ALA A 169 39.93 -9.55 11.56
C ALA A 169 40.93 -10.30 12.46
N MET A 170 40.45 -11.21 13.31
CA MET A 170 41.25 -11.94 14.29
C MET A 170 41.41 -13.42 13.97
N GLN A 171 42.52 -13.99 14.44
CA GLN A 171 42.63 -15.44 14.59
C GLN A 171 41.57 -15.93 15.59
N GLN A 172 40.85 -17.00 15.25
CA GLN A 172 39.68 -17.49 16.01
C GLN A 172 39.93 -17.60 17.52
N GLN A 173 41.03 -18.24 17.94
CA GLN A 173 41.35 -18.42 19.36
C GLN A 173 41.59 -17.09 20.10
N VAL A 174 42.24 -16.13 19.45
CA VAL A 174 42.47 -14.79 20.01
C VAL A 174 41.15 -14.02 20.07
N GLY A 175 40.32 -14.11 19.03
CA GLY A 175 38.98 -13.53 19.04
C GLY A 175 38.15 -14.03 20.22
N HIS A 176 38.12 -15.35 20.46
CA HIS A 176 37.42 -15.95 21.61
C HIS A 176 37.97 -15.44 22.95
N GLN A 177 39.29 -15.35 23.12
CA GLN A 177 39.89 -14.79 24.34
C GLN A 177 39.39 -13.39 24.65
N TYR A 178 39.30 -12.51 23.64
CA TYR A 178 38.81 -11.14 23.81
C TYR A 178 37.30 -11.09 24.08
N LEU A 179 36.50 -12.02 23.54
CA LEU A 179 35.08 -12.15 23.89
C LEU A 179 34.89 -12.53 25.37
N HIS A 180 35.66 -13.50 25.87
CA HIS A 180 35.65 -13.86 27.29
C HIS A 180 36.15 -12.72 28.17
N LEU A 181 37.23 -12.05 27.79
CA LEU A 181 37.75 -10.89 28.52
C LEU A 181 36.68 -9.79 28.66
N ALA A 182 35.94 -9.50 27.59
CA ALA A 182 34.83 -8.56 27.64
C ALA A 182 33.71 -9.02 28.59
N ALA A 183 33.35 -10.30 28.60
CA ALA A 183 32.32 -10.82 29.51
C ALA A 183 32.80 -10.84 30.98
N GLU A 184 34.06 -11.17 31.23
CA GLU A 184 34.65 -11.28 32.57
C GLU A 184 34.86 -9.92 33.26
N GLN A 185 35.02 -8.83 32.49
CA GLN A 185 35.22 -7.48 33.02
C GLN A 185 33.91 -6.76 33.41
N LEU A 186 32.76 -7.41 33.23
CA LEU A 186 31.45 -6.93 33.68
C LEU A 186 31.32 -7.03 35.21
N SER A 187 30.38 -6.29 35.79
CA SER A 187 30.08 -6.45 37.23
C SER A 187 29.34 -7.76 37.54
N ASP A 188 28.58 -8.28 36.57
CA ASP A 188 27.88 -9.57 36.64
C ASP A 188 27.98 -10.35 35.31
N PRO A 189 29.01 -11.19 35.13
CA PRO A 189 29.18 -12.02 33.93
C PRO A 189 28.04 -13.03 33.70
N ASP A 190 27.30 -13.42 34.74
CA ASP A 190 26.21 -14.41 34.62
C ASP A 190 25.01 -13.85 33.85
N LYS A 191 24.88 -12.52 33.75
CA LYS A 191 23.90 -11.86 32.86
C LYS A 191 24.11 -12.20 31.39
N VAL A 192 25.35 -12.45 30.98
CA VAL A 192 25.67 -12.94 29.63
C VAL A 192 25.55 -14.45 29.60
N LEU A 193 26.25 -15.15 30.50
CA LEU A 193 26.37 -16.61 30.47
C LEU A 193 25.04 -17.37 30.72
N GLY A 194 24.06 -16.72 31.36
CA GLY A 194 22.72 -17.23 31.62
C GLY A 194 21.72 -17.10 30.46
N LEU A 195 22.15 -16.58 29.30
CA LEU A 195 21.29 -16.43 28.12
C LEU A 195 21.17 -17.70 27.27
N GLY A 196 20.19 -17.69 26.37
CA GLY A 196 19.90 -18.83 25.50
C GLY A 196 21.04 -19.09 24.51
N ARG A 197 21.22 -20.36 24.15
CA ARG A 197 22.25 -20.85 23.22
C ARG A 197 21.61 -21.53 22.03
N SER A 198 22.21 -21.37 20.85
CA SER A 198 21.72 -22.04 19.63
C SER A 198 22.12 -23.52 19.60
N SER A 199 23.27 -23.86 20.20
CA SER A 199 23.82 -25.21 20.19
C SER A 199 24.55 -25.54 21.49
N ALA A 200 24.22 -26.69 22.08
CA ALA A 200 24.96 -27.21 23.23
C ALA A 200 26.41 -27.64 22.90
N LYS A 201 26.78 -27.66 21.61
CA LYS A 201 28.10 -28.05 21.09
C LYS A 201 28.84 -26.90 20.41
N ALA A 202 28.45 -25.65 20.66
CA ALA A 202 29.17 -24.51 20.13
C ALA A 202 30.64 -24.55 20.55
N VAL A 203 31.54 -24.11 19.66
CA VAL A 203 32.99 -24.10 19.90
C VAL A 203 33.35 -23.13 21.02
N ASP A 204 32.69 -21.97 21.04
CA ASP A 204 32.79 -20.97 22.09
C ASP A 204 31.41 -20.58 22.61
N ILE A 205 31.28 -20.43 23.94
CA ILE A 205 30.00 -20.16 24.60
C ILE A 205 29.58 -18.70 24.46
N VAL A 206 30.52 -17.75 24.57
CA VAL A 206 30.21 -16.32 24.53
C VAL A 206 29.86 -15.92 23.09
N GLU A 207 30.59 -16.43 22.10
CA GLU A 207 30.27 -16.24 20.69
C GLU A 207 28.86 -16.76 20.34
N ASP A 208 28.48 -17.96 20.80
CA ASP A 208 27.15 -18.53 20.54
C ASP A 208 26.03 -17.72 21.19
N ILE A 209 26.25 -17.23 22.42
CA ILE A 209 25.32 -16.35 23.13
C ILE A 209 25.15 -15.03 22.37
N LEU A 210 26.25 -14.37 21.97
CA LEU A 210 26.18 -13.12 21.22
C LEU A 210 25.52 -13.32 19.85
N GLY A 211 25.81 -14.41 19.16
CA GLY A 211 25.15 -14.78 17.91
C GLY A 211 23.63 -15.02 18.06
N THR A 212 23.17 -15.36 19.28
CA THR A 212 21.78 -15.75 19.58
C THR A 212 21.00 -14.70 20.38
N ASN A 213 21.60 -13.61 20.84
CA ASN A 213 20.88 -12.69 21.74
C ASN A 213 21.15 -11.21 21.44
N SER A 214 22.09 -10.90 20.54
CA SER A 214 22.48 -9.53 20.26
C SER A 214 21.65 -8.87 19.17
N PHE A 215 21.57 -7.55 19.24
CA PHE A 215 20.86 -6.66 18.34
C PHE A 215 21.84 -5.89 17.47
N SER A 216 21.48 -5.59 16.22
CA SER A 216 22.32 -4.73 15.37
C SER A 216 22.36 -3.31 15.94
N TYR A 217 23.56 -2.73 16.01
CA TYR A 217 23.81 -1.40 16.55
C TYR A 217 24.82 -0.66 15.67
N THR A 218 24.78 0.67 15.64
CA THR A 218 25.78 1.49 14.92
C THR A 218 26.47 2.39 15.91
N LEU A 219 27.79 2.27 16.01
CA LEU A 219 28.61 3.04 16.93
C LEU A 219 29.76 3.70 16.16
N GLY A 220 29.88 5.03 16.27
CA GLY A 220 30.90 5.81 15.53
C GLY A 220 30.85 5.63 14.01
N GLY A 221 29.67 5.28 13.45
CA GLY A 221 29.49 4.99 12.02
C GLY A 221 29.84 3.56 11.60
N ASP A 222 30.40 2.75 12.49
CA ASP A 222 30.75 1.34 12.26
C ASP A 222 29.61 0.41 12.73
N SER A 223 29.43 -0.72 12.03
CA SER A 223 28.41 -1.72 12.37
C SER A 223 28.84 -2.62 13.53
N HIS A 224 28.04 -2.63 14.58
CA HIS A 224 28.24 -3.42 15.79
C HIS A 224 27.05 -4.34 16.05
N MET A 225 27.22 -5.25 16.99
CA MET A 225 26.12 -5.87 17.71
C MET A 225 26.18 -5.51 19.19
N ALA A 226 25.03 -5.36 19.82
CA ALA A 226 24.90 -5.03 21.23
C ALA A 226 23.97 -6.03 21.93
N LEU A 227 24.41 -6.55 23.08
CA LEU A 227 23.67 -7.50 23.89
C LEU A 227 22.87 -6.77 24.98
N TYR A 228 21.56 -7.03 25.02
CA TYR A 228 20.61 -6.49 26.01
C TYR A 228 19.94 -7.67 26.71
N PRO A 229 20.43 -8.11 27.89
CA PRO A 229 20.04 -9.39 28.50
C PRO A 229 18.55 -9.55 28.82
N GLU A 230 17.86 -8.50 29.25
CA GLU A 230 16.43 -8.52 29.58
C GLU A 230 15.58 -8.51 28.30
N VAL A 231 15.93 -7.66 27.33
CA VAL A 231 15.23 -7.58 26.03
C VAL A 231 15.42 -8.86 25.21
N ALA A 232 16.59 -9.51 25.33
CA ALA A 232 16.88 -10.79 24.68
C ALA A 232 15.95 -11.93 25.13
N ARG A 233 15.19 -11.77 26.23
CA ARG A 233 14.18 -12.75 26.67
C ARG A 233 12.87 -12.65 25.87
N ILE A 234 12.65 -11.58 25.11
CA ILE A 234 11.39 -11.36 24.38
C ILE A 234 11.36 -12.21 23.12
N ASN A 235 10.32 -13.03 22.97
CA ASN A 235 10.14 -13.92 21.82
C ASN A 235 9.73 -13.18 20.54
N HIS A 236 9.94 -13.87 19.41
CA HIS A 236 9.57 -13.37 18.10
C HIS A 236 8.08 -13.52 17.78
N ALA A 237 7.50 -12.49 17.15
CA ALA A 237 6.34 -12.62 16.28
C ALA A 237 6.51 -11.77 15.01
N CYS A 238 6.00 -12.25 13.87
CA CYS A 238 6.03 -11.49 12.62
C CYS A 238 5.01 -10.35 12.58
N LYS A 239 4.01 -10.41 13.46
CA LYS A 239 3.08 -9.32 13.79
C LYS A 239 3.19 -9.06 15.30
N PRO A 240 4.26 -8.38 15.75
CA PRO A 240 4.55 -8.18 17.16
C PRO A 240 3.58 -7.19 17.82
N ASN A 241 3.53 -7.18 19.14
CA ASN A 241 2.78 -6.20 19.94
C ASN A 241 3.68 -5.12 20.55
N ALA A 242 5.01 -5.26 20.47
CA ALA A 242 5.97 -4.26 20.92
C ALA A 242 7.16 -4.11 19.95
N PHE A 243 7.96 -3.06 20.14
CA PHE A 243 9.22 -2.82 19.45
C PHE A 243 10.31 -2.32 20.38
N VAL A 244 11.55 -2.44 19.93
CA VAL A 244 12.74 -1.94 20.63
C VAL A 244 13.09 -0.56 20.08
N ARG A 245 13.13 0.44 20.97
CA ARG A 245 13.53 1.81 20.69
C ARG A 245 14.93 2.02 21.26
N PHE A 246 15.90 2.23 20.38
CA PHE A 246 17.29 2.49 20.75
C PHE A 246 17.49 3.96 21.11
N SER A 247 18.30 4.22 22.14
CA SER A 247 18.78 5.57 22.39
C SER A 247 19.90 5.96 21.42
N ALA A 248 19.88 7.22 20.98
CA ALA A 248 20.93 7.79 20.15
C ALA A 248 22.09 8.36 20.99
N THR A 249 21.88 8.59 22.28
CA THR A 249 22.81 9.33 23.16
C THR A 249 23.35 8.50 24.31
N SER A 250 22.87 7.28 24.46
CA SER A 250 23.19 6.35 25.56
C SER A 250 23.14 4.91 25.05
N PHE A 251 23.67 3.99 25.85
CA PHE A 251 23.68 2.56 25.55
C PHE A 251 22.42 1.82 26.01
N ASP A 252 21.32 2.52 26.31
CA ASP A 252 20.05 1.91 26.69
C ASP A 252 19.09 1.69 25.50
N VAL A 253 18.18 0.74 25.71
CA VAL A 253 17.03 0.50 24.86
C VAL A 253 15.76 0.49 25.70
N LYS A 254 14.65 0.89 25.08
CA LYS A 254 13.31 0.80 25.67
C LYS A 254 12.43 -0.09 24.83
N VAL A 255 11.58 -0.89 25.46
CA VAL A 255 10.52 -1.64 24.76
C VAL A 255 9.22 -0.88 24.88
N VAL A 256 8.61 -0.61 23.73
CA VAL A 256 7.42 0.24 23.59
C VAL A 256 6.30 -0.57 22.94
N ALA A 257 5.07 -0.43 23.46
CA ALA A 257 3.91 -1.17 22.96
C ALA A 257 3.28 -0.51 21.71
N PHE A 258 3.03 -1.27 20.64
CA PHE A 258 2.31 -0.79 19.44
C PHE A 258 0.81 -0.59 19.69
N ARG A 259 0.28 -1.31 20.66
CA ARG A 259 -1.13 -1.34 21.05
C ARG A 259 -1.23 -1.70 22.53
N ASP A 260 -2.43 -1.61 23.09
CA ASP A 260 -2.70 -2.16 24.41
C ASP A 260 -2.31 -3.66 24.46
N ILE A 261 -1.62 -4.05 25.54
CA ILE A 261 -1.23 -5.43 25.85
C ILE A 261 -1.92 -5.80 27.16
N GLU A 262 -2.71 -6.88 27.12
CA GLU A 262 -3.52 -7.30 28.25
C GLU A 262 -2.72 -8.15 29.25
N VAL A 263 -3.20 -8.24 30.50
CA VAL A 263 -2.54 -9.02 31.56
C VAL A 263 -2.40 -10.48 31.14
N GLY A 264 -1.18 -11.03 31.26
CA GLY A 264 -0.85 -12.40 30.88
C GLY A 264 -0.57 -12.60 29.39
N GLU A 265 -0.74 -11.58 28.54
CA GLU A 265 -0.39 -11.66 27.12
C GLU A 265 1.14 -11.74 26.93
N GLU A 266 1.59 -12.60 26.01
CA GLU A 266 3.01 -12.69 25.63
C GLU A 266 3.45 -11.41 24.91
N ILE A 267 4.51 -10.79 25.40
CA ILE A 267 5.18 -9.66 24.77
C ILE A 267 6.09 -10.21 23.68
N THR A 268 5.98 -9.65 22.47
CA THR A 268 6.72 -10.10 21.29
C THR A 268 7.28 -8.93 20.50
N ILE A 269 8.46 -9.14 19.92
CA ILE A 269 9.13 -8.21 18.98
C ILE A 269 9.41 -8.93 17.66
N SER A 270 9.79 -8.18 16.61
CA SER A 270 10.24 -8.80 15.36
C SER A 270 11.77 -8.95 15.33
N TYR A 271 12.28 -10.15 15.06
CA TYR A 271 13.72 -10.42 14.89
C TYR A 271 14.20 -10.17 13.45
N ILE A 272 13.26 -9.92 12.54
CA ILE A 272 13.46 -9.82 11.11
C ILE A 272 12.65 -8.64 10.54
N PRO A 273 12.97 -8.17 9.32
CA PRO A 273 12.14 -7.21 8.61
C PRO A 273 10.69 -7.68 8.52
N MET A 274 9.76 -6.79 8.91
CA MET A 274 8.35 -7.15 8.98
C MET A 274 7.73 -7.32 7.59
N ASN A 275 8.29 -6.71 6.53
CA ASN A 275 7.74 -6.68 5.17
C ASN A 275 8.01 -7.92 4.31
N HIS A 276 8.64 -8.97 4.82
CA HIS A 276 8.94 -10.17 4.02
C HIS A 276 7.73 -11.13 3.89
N PRO A 277 7.56 -11.81 2.73
CA PRO A 277 6.56 -12.88 2.58
C PRO A 277 6.89 -14.07 3.49
N ARG A 278 5.89 -14.92 3.78
CA ARG A 278 5.96 -16.00 4.77
C ARG A 278 7.14 -16.93 4.54
N GLU A 279 7.38 -17.35 3.31
CA GLU A 279 8.51 -18.25 3.01
C GLU A 279 9.85 -17.62 3.39
N ARG A 280 10.05 -16.36 3.01
CA ARG A 280 11.24 -15.59 3.36
C ARG A 280 11.35 -15.39 4.87
N ARG A 281 10.26 -15.04 5.57
CA ARG A 281 10.25 -14.94 7.04
C ARG A 281 10.66 -16.25 7.71
N GLN A 282 10.10 -17.38 7.28
CA GLN A 282 10.47 -18.69 7.83
C GLN A 282 11.94 -19.02 7.55
N ARG A 283 12.45 -18.72 6.35
CA ARG A 283 13.85 -18.91 5.99
C ARG A 283 14.78 -18.06 6.86
N ASP A 284 14.49 -16.78 7.01
CA ASP A 284 15.28 -15.83 7.80
C ASP A 284 15.31 -16.23 9.28
N LEU A 285 14.25 -16.89 9.77
CA LEU A 285 14.16 -17.40 11.14
C LEU A 285 14.84 -18.76 11.37
N ARG A 286 15.22 -19.50 10.32
CA ARG A 286 15.90 -20.81 10.48
C ARG A 286 17.18 -20.71 11.31
N ARG A 287 17.90 -19.58 11.22
CA ARG A 287 19.12 -19.33 12.00
C ARG A 287 18.88 -19.33 13.51
N TRP A 288 17.66 -19.02 13.93
CA TRP A 288 17.22 -19.01 15.32
C TRP A 288 16.76 -20.38 15.82
N GLY A 289 16.80 -21.42 14.96
CA GLY A 289 16.50 -22.78 15.34
C GLY A 289 15.01 -23.11 15.57
N PHE A 290 14.08 -22.25 15.12
CA PHE A 290 12.64 -22.50 15.27
C PHE A 290 11.84 -22.20 13.98
N GLU A 291 10.65 -22.81 13.88
CA GLU A 291 9.62 -22.48 12.88
C GLU A 291 8.60 -21.52 13.50
N CYS A 292 8.36 -20.37 12.87
CA CYS A 292 7.45 -19.37 13.43
C CYS A 292 6.00 -19.81 13.31
N LYS A 293 5.30 -19.83 14.45
CA LYS A 293 3.87 -20.20 14.56
C LYS A 293 3.00 -19.03 15.03
N CYS A 294 3.42 -17.78 14.81
CA CYS A 294 2.59 -16.63 15.14
C CYS A 294 1.32 -16.57 14.27
N SER A 295 0.35 -15.76 14.69
CA SER A 295 -0.95 -15.60 14.02
C SER A 295 -0.83 -15.32 12.51
N LEU A 296 0.18 -14.56 12.08
CA LEU A 296 0.44 -14.28 10.67
C LEU A 296 0.99 -15.50 9.89
N CYS A 297 1.77 -16.37 10.53
CA CYS A 297 2.35 -17.57 9.91
C CYS A 297 1.39 -18.77 9.89
N THR A 298 0.44 -18.81 10.83
CA THR A 298 -0.56 -19.87 10.99
C THR A 298 -1.96 -19.47 10.53
N ALA A 299 -2.12 -18.30 9.91
CA ALA A 299 -3.36 -17.87 9.28
C ALA A 299 -3.79 -18.85 8.16
N SER A 300 -5.01 -18.67 7.65
CA SER A 300 -5.50 -19.51 6.56
C SER A 300 -4.59 -19.37 5.33
N LYS A 301 -4.52 -20.41 4.49
CA LYS A 301 -3.72 -20.35 3.25
C LYS A 301 -4.08 -19.15 2.37
N THR A 302 -5.35 -18.77 2.35
CA THR A 302 -5.85 -17.61 1.62
C THR A 302 -5.33 -16.30 2.20
N ASP A 303 -5.37 -16.14 3.52
CA ASP A 303 -4.89 -14.93 4.19
C ASP A 303 -3.37 -14.78 4.07
N VAL A 304 -2.64 -15.89 4.20
CA VAL A 304 -1.18 -15.94 3.96
C VAL A 304 -0.86 -15.52 2.53
N ALA A 305 -1.54 -16.09 1.53
CA ALA A 305 -1.30 -15.73 0.13
C ALA A 305 -1.60 -14.25 -0.15
N ALA A 306 -2.66 -13.70 0.44
CA ALA A 306 -2.99 -12.29 0.31
C ALA A 306 -1.96 -11.36 1.00
N SER A 307 -1.47 -11.75 2.17
CA SER A 307 -0.37 -11.04 2.87
C SER A 307 0.92 -11.09 2.07
N ASP A 308 1.29 -12.26 1.57
CA ASP A 308 2.51 -12.46 0.78
C ASP A 308 2.47 -11.64 -0.51
N TYR A 309 1.34 -11.63 -1.23
CA TYR A 309 1.16 -10.78 -2.41
C TYR A 309 1.40 -9.29 -2.11
N ARG A 310 0.81 -8.75 -1.03
CA ARG A 310 1.00 -7.34 -0.66
C ARG A 310 2.45 -7.04 -0.31
N ARG A 311 3.11 -7.94 0.41
CA ARG A 311 4.51 -7.82 0.83
C ARG A 311 5.49 -7.88 -0.35
N GLU A 312 5.26 -8.79 -1.29
CA GLU A 312 6.00 -8.86 -2.56
C GLU A 312 5.82 -7.59 -3.38
N LYS A 313 4.57 -7.08 -3.43
CA LYS A 313 4.27 -5.85 -4.14
C LYS A 313 4.93 -4.62 -3.52
N ILE A 314 4.93 -4.51 -2.19
CA ILE A 314 5.68 -3.46 -1.47
C ILE A 314 7.16 -3.49 -1.88
N ALA A 315 7.78 -4.68 -1.91
CA ALA A 315 9.18 -4.81 -2.30
C ALA A 315 9.44 -4.40 -3.76
N ALA A 316 8.58 -4.83 -4.69
CA ALA A 316 8.69 -4.45 -6.10
C ALA A 316 8.54 -2.92 -6.29
N LEU A 317 7.55 -2.31 -5.63
CA LEU A 317 7.35 -0.86 -5.69
C LEU A 317 8.51 -0.08 -5.07
N GLN A 318 9.15 -0.59 -4.03
CA GLN A 318 10.36 0.03 -3.47
C GLN A 318 11.49 0.07 -4.50
N GLU A 319 11.66 -1.00 -5.29
CA GLU A 319 12.60 -1.02 -6.42
C GLU A 319 12.20 -0.02 -7.51
N ASP A 320 10.90 0.07 -7.84
CA ASP A 320 10.37 1.02 -8.81
C ASP A 320 10.60 2.48 -8.39
N VAL A 321 10.41 2.81 -7.11
CA VAL A 321 10.71 4.14 -6.56
C VAL A 321 12.19 4.47 -6.79
N LEU A 322 13.10 3.56 -6.40
CA LEU A 322 14.53 3.80 -6.55
C LEU A 322 14.94 3.94 -8.02
N LYS A 323 14.37 3.11 -8.90
CA LYS A 323 14.62 3.18 -10.34
C LYS A 323 14.12 4.50 -10.93
N ALA A 324 12.86 4.87 -10.64
CA ALA A 324 12.25 6.10 -11.14
C ALA A 324 13.03 7.34 -10.68
N ILE A 325 13.51 7.34 -9.43
CA ILE A 325 14.39 8.40 -8.91
C ILE A 325 15.70 8.46 -9.70
N GLY A 326 16.34 7.32 -9.99
CA GLY A 326 17.54 7.25 -10.81
C GLY A 326 17.33 7.71 -12.25
N GLU A 327 16.13 7.54 -12.79
CA GLU A 327 15.70 7.97 -14.13
C GLU A 327 15.13 9.40 -14.16
N LEU A 328 15.08 10.10 -13.01
CA LEU A 328 14.49 11.42 -12.83
C LEU A 328 12.97 11.48 -13.13
N ASP A 329 12.27 10.35 -13.00
CA ASP A 329 10.81 10.25 -13.10
C ASP A 329 10.15 10.42 -11.72
N GLY A 330 9.98 11.68 -11.31
CA GLY A 330 9.30 12.02 -10.06
C GLY A 330 7.83 11.57 -10.01
N THR A 331 7.15 11.48 -11.15
CA THR A 331 5.74 11.08 -11.21
C THR A 331 5.57 9.62 -10.84
N THR A 332 6.39 8.74 -11.43
CA THR A 332 6.39 7.32 -11.09
C THR A 332 6.86 7.08 -9.66
N ALA A 333 7.90 7.80 -9.21
CA ALA A 333 8.40 7.70 -7.84
C ALA A 333 7.32 8.05 -6.81
N VAL A 334 6.62 9.17 -6.98
CA VAL A 334 5.54 9.60 -6.09
C VAL A 334 4.35 8.62 -6.13
N ARG A 335 3.94 8.18 -7.32
CA ARG A 335 2.85 7.20 -7.48
C ARG A 335 3.15 5.89 -6.76
N ALA A 336 4.35 5.34 -6.95
CA ALA A 336 4.77 4.11 -6.28
C ALA A 336 4.90 4.30 -4.76
N ALA A 337 5.42 5.44 -4.28
CA ALA A 337 5.51 5.75 -2.85
C ALA A 337 4.12 5.83 -2.18
N TYR A 338 3.13 6.44 -2.83
CA TYR A 338 1.75 6.44 -2.35
C TYR A 338 1.16 5.03 -2.24
N GLU A 339 1.43 4.19 -3.25
CA GLU A 339 0.94 2.81 -3.25
C GLU A 339 1.57 1.98 -2.12
N ILE A 340 2.87 2.14 -1.87
CA ILE A 340 3.54 1.49 -0.74
C ILE A 340 2.90 1.92 0.58
N LEU A 341 2.64 3.22 0.78
CA LEU A 341 2.01 3.73 2.00
C LEU A 341 0.66 3.04 2.28
N GLU A 342 -0.18 2.87 1.26
CA GLU A 342 -1.48 2.22 1.42
C GLU A 342 -1.37 0.71 1.69
N LEU A 343 -0.47 0.02 0.98
CA LEU A 343 -0.22 -1.41 1.22
C LEU A 343 0.35 -1.65 2.62
N VAL A 344 1.23 -0.77 3.11
CA VAL A 344 1.83 -0.84 4.44
C VAL A 344 0.77 -0.65 5.54
N LYS A 345 -0.18 0.29 5.35
CA LYS A 345 -1.32 0.47 6.27
C LYS A 345 -2.24 -0.76 6.28
N LEU A 346 -2.58 -1.27 5.10
CA LEU A 346 -3.45 -2.44 4.96
C LEU A 346 -2.82 -3.71 5.56
N GLU A 347 -1.51 -3.88 5.37
CA GLU A 347 -0.76 -5.00 5.91
C GLU A 347 -0.43 -4.84 7.40
N ASP A 348 -0.81 -3.71 8.01
CA ASP A 348 -0.60 -3.37 9.41
C ASP A 348 0.87 -3.51 9.80
N ILE A 349 1.74 -2.77 9.08
CA ILE A 349 3.18 -2.66 9.36
C ILE A 349 3.48 -1.25 9.90
N PRO A 350 3.14 -0.93 11.18
CA PRO A 350 3.23 0.41 11.73
C PRO A 350 4.59 1.08 11.52
N THR A 351 5.67 0.32 11.70
CA THR A 351 7.06 0.78 11.58
C THR A 351 7.41 1.34 10.21
N MET A 352 6.69 0.94 9.16
CA MET A 352 6.93 1.44 7.81
C MET A 352 6.08 2.68 7.49
N VAL A 353 4.95 2.92 8.15
CA VAL A 353 4.03 4.03 7.82
C VAL A 353 4.75 5.38 7.89
N ALA A 354 5.42 5.65 9.02
CA ALA A 354 6.21 6.88 9.19
C ALA A 354 7.29 7.01 8.12
N SER A 355 8.05 5.94 7.85
CA SER A 355 9.10 5.97 6.81
C SER A 355 8.56 6.29 5.42
N GLN A 356 7.34 5.86 5.09
CA GLN A 356 6.73 6.16 3.79
C GLN A 356 6.24 7.60 3.71
N TYR A 357 5.72 8.16 4.80
CA TYR A 357 5.45 9.59 4.87
C TYR A 357 6.72 10.43 4.68
N GLU A 358 7.84 10.05 5.29
CA GLU A 358 9.12 10.72 5.07
C GLU A 358 9.59 10.61 3.60
N VAL A 359 9.46 9.44 2.97
CA VAL A 359 9.80 9.26 1.53
C VAL A 359 9.00 10.23 0.66
N LEU A 360 7.68 10.31 0.87
CA LEU A 360 6.82 11.27 0.17
C LEU A 360 7.26 12.72 0.45
N ALA A 361 7.52 13.05 1.71
CA ALA A 361 8.00 14.37 2.11
C ALA A 361 9.28 14.78 1.34
N ARG A 362 10.24 13.86 1.25
CA ARG A 362 11.50 14.10 0.52
C ARG A 362 11.30 14.20 -0.99
N LEU A 363 10.42 13.39 -1.57
CA LEU A 363 10.10 13.46 -3.00
C LEU A 363 9.50 14.84 -3.35
N PHE A 364 8.51 15.30 -2.58
CA PHE A 364 7.91 16.62 -2.79
C PHE A 364 8.88 17.76 -2.48
N TRP A 365 9.74 17.61 -1.46
CA TRP A 365 10.76 18.60 -1.14
C TRP A 365 11.73 18.79 -2.31
N LYS A 366 12.20 17.69 -2.90
CA LYS A 366 13.07 17.71 -4.08
C LYS A 366 12.36 18.22 -5.34
N ALA A 367 11.04 18.03 -5.44
CA ALA A 367 10.23 18.60 -6.52
C ALA A 367 9.96 20.11 -6.37
N GLY A 368 10.31 20.72 -5.23
CA GLY A 368 10.06 22.13 -4.92
C GLY A 368 8.68 22.42 -4.34
N ASP A 369 7.85 21.40 -4.11
CA ASP A 369 6.56 21.53 -3.41
C ASP A 369 6.78 21.42 -1.90
N THR A 370 7.21 22.53 -1.30
CA THR A 370 7.55 22.59 0.12
C THR A 370 6.34 22.43 1.03
N ASP A 371 5.14 22.78 0.56
CA ASP A 371 3.92 22.71 1.36
C ASP A 371 3.49 21.24 1.53
N THR A 372 3.42 20.48 0.43
CA THR A 372 3.14 19.05 0.47
C THR A 372 4.25 18.28 1.18
N ALA A 373 5.51 18.68 0.97
CA ALA A 373 6.65 18.11 1.69
C ALA A 373 6.52 18.29 3.21
N THR A 374 6.20 19.51 3.66
CA THR A 374 6.03 19.84 5.07
C THR A 374 4.88 19.07 5.69
N LYS A 375 3.75 18.96 4.96
CA LYS A 375 2.60 18.16 5.38
C LYS A 375 2.99 16.70 5.64
N TYR A 376 3.69 16.06 4.71
CA TYR A 376 4.10 14.66 4.87
C TYR A 376 5.21 14.49 5.91
N ALA A 377 6.11 15.46 6.05
CA ALA A 377 7.11 15.47 7.12
C ALA A 377 6.42 15.51 8.50
N GLN A 378 5.39 16.35 8.67
CA GLN A 378 4.59 16.39 9.89
C GLN A 378 3.86 15.07 10.13
N GLN A 379 3.22 14.48 9.10
CA GLN A 379 2.55 13.18 9.25
C GLN A 379 3.51 12.05 9.64
N SER A 380 4.75 12.09 9.15
CA SER A 380 5.80 11.16 9.59
C SER A 380 6.08 11.31 11.09
N LEU A 381 6.27 12.55 11.56
CA LEU A 381 6.52 12.85 12.98
C LEU A 381 5.34 12.45 13.86
N ASP A 382 4.11 12.83 13.47
CA ASP A 382 2.88 12.49 14.18
C ASP A 382 2.74 10.97 14.32
N THR A 383 3.05 10.22 13.26
CA THR A 383 3.02 8.75 13.28
C THR A 383 4.06 8.18 14.23
N LEU A 384 5.30 8.70 14.22
CA LEU A 384 6.35 8.27 15.14
C LEU A 384 5.97 8.57 16.59
N MET A 385 5.35 9.72 16.85
CA MET A 385 4.88 10.11 18.17
C MET A 385 3.74 9.23 18.67
N ASP A 386 2.72 8.99 17.84
CA ASP A 386 1.57 8.14 18.17
C ASP A 386 1.99 6.69 18.46
N MET A 387 3.09 6.24 17.86
CA MET A 387 3.69 4.94 18.13
C MET A 387 4.59 4.91 19.37
N GLY A 388 4.90 6.05 19.98
CA GLY A 388 5.87 6.17 21.08
C GLY A 388 7.32 6.03 20.63
N TYR A 389 7.62 6.23 19.35
CA TYR A 389 8.97 6.16 18.78
C TYR A 389 9.81 7.40 19.10
N ILE A 390 9.18 8.57 19.14
CA ILE A 390 9.78 9.84 19.53
C ILE A 390 8.89 10.56 20.54
N ASP A 391 9.48 11.42 21.36
CA ASP A 391 8.73 12.34 22.22
C ASP A 391 8.53 13.67 21.46
N TYR A 392 7.43 14.38 21.72
CA TYR A 392 7.16 15.67 21.06
C TYR A 392 8.25 16.70 21.36
N ARG A 393 8.83 17.30 20.32
CA ARG A 393 9.62 18.53 20.45
C ARG A 393 9.23 19.55 19.40
N ALA A 394 9.20 20.81 19.81
CA ALA A 394 8.85 21.92 18.92
C ALA A 394 9.79 22.04 17.69
N ASP A 395 11.03 21.55 17.83
CA ASP A 395 12.07 21.68 16.81
C ASP A 395 12.16 20.47 15.85
N ASP A 396 11.39 19.40 16.06
CA ASP A 396 11.53 18.16 15.28
C ASP A 396 11.23 18.37 13.78
N LEU A 397 10.15 19.09 13.45
CA LEU A 397 9.81 19.42 12.07
C LEU A 397 10.89 20.32 11.41
N PRO A 398 11.30 21.45 12.03
CA PRO A 398 12.41 22.25 11.52
C PRO A 398 13.71 21.45 11.29
N LEU A 399 14.07 20.54 12.21
CA LEU A 399 15.25 19.69 12.08
C LEU A 399 15.12 18.69 10.92
N LEU A 400 13.96 18.04 10.79
CA LEU A 400 13.68 17.12 9.70
C LEU A 400 13.74 17.81 8.33
N LEU A 401 13.13 18.99 8.19
CA LEU A 401 13.17 19.78 6.95
C LEU A 401 14.59 20.29 6.65
N LYS A 402 15.38 20.65 7.68
CA LYS A 402 16.80 21.01 7.52
C LYS A 402 17.61 19.84 6.96
N ASP A 403 17.30 18.61 7.37
CA ASP A 403 17.94 17.40 6.86
C ASP A 403 17.70 17.15 5.38
N PHE A 404 16.56 17.58 4.86
CA PHE A 404 16.25 17.39 3.43
C PHE A 404 17.25 18.15 2.52
N ASN A 405 18.02 19.08 3.10
CA ASN A 405 19.09 19.84 2.46
C ASN A 405 20.50 19.37 2.85
N SER A 406 20.65 18.42 3.77
CA SER A 406 21.95 17.96 4.26
C SER A 406 22.61 17.00 3.25
N LYS A 407 23.94 17.13 3.06
CA LYS A 407 24.76 16.19 2.25
C LYS A 407 25.07 14.89 2.99
N ASN A 408 24.72 14.80 4.28
CA ASN A 408 24.97 13.64 5.13
C ASN A 408 23.74 12.73 5.17
N MET A 409 23.29 12.30 3.99
CA MET A 409 22.19 11.34 3.88
C MET A 409 22.65 9.92 4.23
N SER A 410 21.75 9.15 4.85
CA SER A 410 21.93 7.73 5.13
C SER A 410 22.20 6.92 3.86
N CYS A 411 22.91 5.80 4.03
CA CYS A 411 23.65 5.01 3.04
C CYS A 411 22.94 4.70 1.70
N ASN A 412 21.61 4.77 1.61
CA ASN A 412 20.85 4.39 0.41
C ASN A 412 20.78 5.45 -0.70
N TRP A 413 21.11 6.72 -0.41
CA TRP A 413 20.94 7.79 -1.39
C TRP A 413 22.25 8.34 -1.98
N ARG A 414 23.40 7.80 -1.56
CA ARG A 414 24.73 8.24 -2.04
C ARG A 414 24.94 8.11 -3.56
N LYS A 415 24.16 7.27 -4.25
CA LYS A 415 24.21 7.18 -5.73
C LYS A 415 23.58 8.38 -6.44
N LEU A 416 22.83 9.24 -5.74
CA LEU A 416 22.09 10.35 -6.33
C LEU A 416 22.92 11.64 -6.47
N ASP A 417 23.95 11.84 -5.64
CA ASP A 417 24.72 13.09 -5.63
C ASP A 417 25.78 13.21 -6.74
N ILE A 418 26.16 12.11 -7.39
CA ILE A 418 27.21 12.14 -8.44
C ILE A 418 26.63 12.43 -9.85
N PHE A 419 25.31 12.35 -10.04
CA PHE A 419 24.68 12.54 -11.36
C PHE A 419 23.88 13.84 -11.53
N LEU A 420 23.74 14.66 -10.49
CA LEU A 420 22.85 15.85 -10.50
C LEU A 420 23.57 17.21 -10.37
N LEU A 421 24.84 17.28 -10.76
CA LEU A 421 25.58 18.54 -10.93
C LEU A 421 25.23 19.32 -12.22
N PHE A 422 24.29 18.83 -13.04
CA PHE A 422 23.89 19.49 -14.30
C PHE A 422 22.39 19.72 -14.52
N ALA A 423 21.52 19.46 -13.54
CA ALA A 423 20.08 19.72 -13.68
C ALA A 423 19.59 21.01 -12.99
N SER A 424 20.50 21.91 -12.61
CA SER A 424 20.17 23.24 -12.12
C SER A 424 19.89 24.20 -13.28
N LEU A 425 18.85 23.96 -14.09
CA LEU A 425 18.19 25.00 -14.90
C LEU A 425 16.86 24.55 -15.57
N ALA A 426 15.93 23.88 -14.89
CA ALA A 426 14.60 23.66 -15.51
C ALA A 426 13.44 23.42 -14.54
N PHE A 427 13.38 24.07 -13.38
CA PHE A 427 12.10 24.16 -12.65
C PHE A 427 12.01 25.53 -11.99
N MET A 428 11.62 26.54 -12.77
CA MET A 428 10.80 27.58 -12.19
C MET A 428 9.51 26.92 -11.75
N ILE A 429 9.09 27.22 -10.52
CA ILE A 429 7.69 27.11 -10.09
C ILE A 429 6.88 27.75 -11.22
N THR A 430 6.24 26.93 -12.05
CA THR A 430 5.07 27.45 -12.73
C THR A 430 4.01 27.56 -11.65
N PRO A 431 3.41 28.74 -11.41
CA PRO A 431 2.14 28.78 -10.70
C PRO A 431 1.23 27.74 -11.34
N SER A 432 0.31 27.11 -10.58
CA SER A 432 -0.69 26.16 -11.08
C SER A 432 -0.92 26.48 -12.55
N ARG A 433 -0.36 25.68 -13.48
CA ARG A 433 -0.43 26.08 -14.88
C ARG A 433 -1.92 26.04 -15.15
N GLY A 434 -2.50 27.23 -15.20
CA GLY A 434 -3.81 27.36 -15.74
C GLY A 434 -3.83 26.67 -17.07
N CYS A 435 -5.01 26.21 -17.47
CA CYS A 435 -5.16 25.62 -18.77
C CYS A 435 -4.47 26.52 -19.83
N SER A 436 -3.81 25.88 -20.77
CA SER A 436 -3.27 26.54 -21.96
C SER A 436 -4.18 26.24 -23.16
N THR A 437 -4.75 25.04 -23.20
CA THR A 437 -5.67 24.61 -24.24
C THR A 437 -6.90 23.91 -23.65
N ASP A 438 -7.94 23.71 -24.47
CA ASP A 438 -9.16 22.99 -24.03
C ASP A 438 -8.88 21.52 -23.67
N GLU A 439 -7.79 20.94 -24.18
CA GLU A 439 -7.31 19.61 -23.79
C GLU A 439 -6.93 19.54 -22.32
N ASP A 440 -6.44 20.63 -21.73
CA ASP A 440 -6.18 20.71 -20.28
C ASP A 440 -7.49 20.71 -19.47
N CYS A 441 -8.62 21.02 -20.12
CA CYS A 441 -9.98 21.00 -19.58
C CYS A 441 -10.75 19.75 -20.02
N SER A 442 -10.04 18.67 -20.34
CA SER A 442 -10.57 17.37 -20.75
C SER A 442 -11.52 17.40 -21.95
N LEU A 443 -11.55 18.49 -22.73
CA LEU A 443 -12.58 18.79 -23.72
C LEU A 443 -14.03 18.79 -23.18
N ASN A 444 -14.20 18.69 -21.86
CA ASN A 444 -15.46 18.87 -21.13
C ASN A 444 -15.59 20.31 -20.59
N GLY A 445 -14.66 21.18 -20.97
CA GLY A 445 -14.66 22.60 -20.69
C GLY A 445 -13.83 23.34 -21.72
N ILE A 446 -13.83 24.66 -21.61
CA ILE A 446 -12.97 25.53 -22.41
C ILE A 446 -11.93 26.19 -21.54
N CYS A 447 -10.75 26.39 -22.09
CA CYS A 447 -9.73 27.10 -21.38
C CYS A 447 -9.92 28.61 -21.47
N SER A 448 -10.12 29.27 -20.32
CA SER A 448 -10.18 30.72 -20.26
C SER A 448 -8.77 31.33 -20.37
N GLN A 449 -8.47 31.92 -21.52
CA GLN A 449 -7.17 32.60 -21.75
C GLN A 449 -6.93 33.78 -20.80
N THR A 450 -7.99 34.42 -20.29
CA THR A 450 -7.89 35.57 -19.38
C THR A 450 -7.72 35.15 -17.93
N LYS A 451 -8.36 34.05 -17.50
CA LYS A 451 -8.30 33.57 -16.12
C LYS A 451 -7.25 32.48 -15.91
N GLN A 452 -6.72 31.93 -17.01
CA GLN A 452 -5.88 30.73 -17.00
C GLN A 452 -6.53 29.64 -16.16
N ALA A 453 -7.80 29.34 -16.45
CA ALA A 453 -8.59 28.37 -15.69
C ALA A 453 -9.66 27.75 -16.58
N CYS A 454 -9.97 26.48 -16.33
CA CYS A 454 -11.01 25.80 -17.08
C CYS A 454 -12.40 26.33 -16.70
N ILE A 455 -13.23 26.56 -17.72
CA ILE A 455 -14.66 26.81 -17.58
C ILE A 455 -15.35 25.53 -18.02
N CYS A 456 -15.81 24.74 -17.04
CA CYS A 456 -16.43 23.44 -17.30
C CYS A 456 -17.82 23.59 -17.92
N ASP A 457 -18.15 22.66 -18.82
CA ASP A 457 -19.51 22.48 -19.28
C ASP A 457 -20.40 22.01 -18.13
N ALA A 458 -21.70 22.32 -18.23
CA ALA A 458 -22.69 21.87 -17.26
C ALA A 458 -22.63 20.35 -17.06
N GLY A 459 -22.61 19.92 -15.80
CA GLY A 459 -22.52 18.52 -15.39
C GLY A 459 -21.08 18.01 -15.16
N TRP A 460 -20.06 18.83 -15.42
CA TRP A 460 -18.66 18.54 -15.13
C TRP A 460 -18.08 19.53 -14.13
N ARG A 461 -17.12 19.07 -13.34
CA ARG A 461 -16.39 19.84 -12.32
C ARG A 461 -14.93 19.39 -12.23
N ALA A 462 -14.23 19.82 -11.17
CA ALA A 462 -12.79 19.76 -10.96
C ALA A 462 -12.01 20.78 -11.81
N GLU A 463 -10.74 21.00 -11.48
CA GLU A 463 -9.89 22.01 -12.12
C GLU A 463 -9.67 21.74 -13.62
N ASP A 464 -9.77 20.48 -14.04
CA ASP A 464 -9.58 20.00 -15.41
C ASP A 464 -10.89 19.52 -16.09
N CYS A 465 -12.05 19.79 -15.48
CA CYS A 465 -13.38 19.42 -15.97
C CYS A 465 -13.61 17.93 -16.24
N SER A 466 -12.88 17.04 -15.56
CA SER A 466 -12.96 15.60 -15.79
C SER A 466 -13.88 14.84 -14.83
N GLU A 467 -14.26 15.46 -13.71
CA GLU A 467 -15.13 14.84 -12.70
C GLU A 467 -16.60 15.17 -12.99
N LEU A 468 -17.50 14.19 -12.86
CA LEU A 468 -18.94 14.44 -12.93
C LEU A 468 -19.43 15.18 -11.68
N ASP A 469 -20.27 16.18 -11.87
CA ASP A 469 -20.90 16.90 -10.76
C ASP A 469 -22.08 16.10 -10.18
N LEU A 470 -21.79 15.00 -9.49
CA LEU A 470 -22.81 14.06 -9.00
C LEU A 470 -23.58 14.59 -7.80
N TYR A 471 -24.91 14.56 -7.88
CA TYR A 471 -25.83 14.90 -6.80
C TYR A 471 -26.37 13.64 -6.10
N PRO A 472 -26.95 13.76 -4.89
CA PRO A 472 -27.51 12.60 -4.20
C PRO A 472 -28.55 11.86 -5.03
N ALA A 473 -28.43 10.52 -5.12
CA ALA A 473 -29.40 9.67 -5.81
C ALA A 473 -30.67 9.50 -4.97
N THR A 474 -31.82 9.30 -5.61
CA THR A 474 -33.05 8.96 -4.88
C THR A 474 -33.00 7.49 -4.48
N ARG A 475 -33.17 7.19 -3.18
CA ARG A 475 -33.19 5.80 -2.72
C ARG A 475 -34.41 5.08 -3.32
N TRP A 476 -34.25 3.80 -3.67
CA TRP A 476 -35.30 2.99 -4.31
C TRP A 476 -35.70 3.44 -5.73
N SER A 477 -34.93 4.33 -6.36
CA SER A 477 -35.07 4.66 -7.79
C SER A 477 -34.31 3.65 -8.68
N GLY A 478 -34.18 3.92 -9.98
CA GLY A 478 -33.49 3.01 -10.90
C GLY A 478 -34.28 1.71 -11.15
N TYR A 479 -33.58 0.56 -11.20
CA TYR A 479 -34.20 -0.74 -11.47
C TYR A 479 -33.65 -1.86 -10.58
N ASN A 480 -34.54 -2.74 -10.11
CA ASN A 480 -34.27 -3.92 -9.29
C ASN A 480 -33.70 -3.66 -7.86
N HIS A 481 -33.87 -2.44 -7.38
CA HIS A 481 -34.00 -2.14 -5.94
C HIS A 481 -35.38 -1.53 -5.66
N THR A 482 -36.34 -1.89 -6.50
CA THR A 482 -37.79 -1.70 -6.37
C THR A 482 -38.34 -3.10 -6.07
N ASN A 483 -39.47 -3.27 -5.36
CA ASN A 483 -40.00 -4.60 -4.96
C ASN A 483 -40.44 -5.53 -6.13
N ALA A 484 -39.89 -5.36 -7.34
CA ALA A 484 -40.17 -6.15 -8.52
C ALA A 484 -39.49 -7.53 -8.44
N THR A 485 -40.31 -8.60 -8.53
CA THR A 485 -39.87 -9.98 -8.65
C THR A 485 -40.44 -10.57 -9.94
N GLY A 486 -39.64 -11.32 -10.68
CA GLY A 486 -40.12 -12.08 -11.85
C GLY A 486 -40.65 -13.46 -11.44
N PRO A 487 -41.44 -14.13 -12.30
CA PRO A 487 -41.97 -15.47 -12.03
C PRO A 487 -40.88 -16.57 -12.00
N ASP A 488 -39.68 -16.26 -12.46
CA ASP A 488 -38.59 -17.19 -12.71
C ASP A 488 -37.59 -17.28 -11.56
N PHE A 489 -37.94 -16.92 -10.33
CA PHE A 489 -37.04 -16.71 -9.19
C PHE A 489 -36.54 -18.00 -8.50
N TYR A 490 -35.23 -18.13 -8.22
CA TYR A 490 -34.65 -19.36 -7.61
C TYR A 490 -34.25 -19.23 -6.13
N LYS A 491 -34.18 -18.02 -5.56
CA LYS A 491 -33.66 -17.82 -4.19
C LYS A 491 -34.51 -16.85 -3.38
N GLU A 492 -35.23 -17.37 -2.38
CA GLU A 492 -36.07 -16.62 -1.46
C GLU A 492 -35.42 -15.34 -0.92
N GLY A 493 -36.14 -14.22 -1.00
CA GLY A 493 -35.67 -12.88 -0.66
C GLY A 493 -34.72 -12.17 -1.66
N ALA A 494 -34.33 -12.76 -2.80
CA ALA A 494 -33.36 -12.15 -3.73
C ALA A 494 -34.01 -11.73 -5.07
N GLY A 495 -34.46 -10.47 -5.20
CA GLY A 495 -35.05 -9.94 -6.45
C GLY A 495 -34.16 -10.12 -7.70
N ASN A 496 -34.75 -9.97 -8.90
CA ASN A 496 -34.08 -10.28 -10.18
C ASN A 496 -32.96 -9.30 -10.55
N SER A 497 -31.73 -9.59 -10.07
CA SER A 497 -30.53 -8.73 -10.20
C SER A 497 -30.36 -8.10 -11.58
N SER A 498 -30.03 -6.80 -11.63
CA SER A 498 -29.75 -6.10 -12.89
C SER A 498 -28.33 -5.53 -12.93
N TRP A 499 -27.85 -5.20 -14.14
CA TRP A 499 -26.48 -4.72 -14.34
C TRP A 499 -26.37 -3.70 -15.48
N GLY A 500 -26.04 -2.45 -15.11
CA GLY A 500 -25.94 -1.32 -16.04
C GLY A 500 -27.29 -0.92 -16.64
N GLY A 501 -27.29 -0.24 -17.78
CA GLY A 501 -28.49 0.03 -18.56
C GLY A 501 -28.44 1.37 -19.29
N HIS A 502 -29.29 1.54 -20.31
CA HIS A 502 -29.38 2.77 -21.09
C HIS A 502 -30.81 3.32 -21.02
N ILE A 503 -30.94 4.57 -20.57
CA ILE A 503 -32.20 5.32 -20.54
C ILE A 503 -32.49 5.85 -21.94
N ILE A 504 -33.73 5.65 -22.41
CA ILE A 504 -34.21 6.14 -23.71
C ILE A 504 -35.60 6.73 -23.50
N GLN A 505 -35.80 7.99 -23.86
CA GLN A 505 -37.14 8.57 -23.86
C GLN A 505 -37.95 8.00 -25.04
N ASP A 506 -39.20 7.64 -24.81
CA ASP A 506 -40.06 7.10 -25.88
C ASP A 506 -40.24 8.15 -26.99
N PRO A 507 -40.09 7.76 -28.27
CA PRO A 507 -40.18 8.69 -29.39
C PRO A 507 -41.60 9.27 -29.59
N SER A 508 -42.62 8.58 -29.11
CA SER A 508 -44.04 8.96 -29.26
C SER A 508 -44.65 9.55 -27.98
N ASP A 509 -44.08 9.25 -26.81
CA ASP A 509 -44.57 9.72 -25.51
C ASP A 509 -43.42 10.30 -24.67
N LYS A 510 -43.29 11.63 -24.66
CA LYS A 510 -42.26 12.35 -23.90
C LYS A 510 -42.32 12.13 -22.38
N LYS A 511 -43.42 11.58 -21.84
CA LYS A 511 -43.55 11.23 -20.43
C LYS A 511 -43.25 9.77 -20.12
N LEU A 512 -42.85 8.98 -21.12
CA LEU A 512 -42.46 7.60 -20.97
C LEU A 512 -40.96 7.44 -21.20
N PHE A 513 -40.29 6.78 -20.26
CA PHE A 513 -38.88 6.44 -20.34
C PHE A 513 -38.72 4.92 -20.34
N HIS A 514 -37.86 4.43 -21.22
CA HIS A 514 -37.42 3.05 -21.28
C HIS A 514 -36.03 2.92 -20.67
N LEU A 515 -35.81 1.88 -19.88
CA LEU A 515 -34.49 1.42 -19.46
C LEU A 515 -34.24 0.07 -20.12
N ILE A 516 -33.26 0.00 -21.02
CA ILE A 516 -32.79 -1.25 -21.59
C ILE A 516 -31.57 -1.69 -20.79
N THR A 517 -31.67 -2.83 -20.09
CA THR A 517 -30.65 -3.29 -19.15
C THR A 517 -30.47 -4.80 -19.18
N SER A 518 -29.38 -5.29 -18.61
CA SER A 518 -29.19 -6.70 -18.34
C SER A 518 -29.95 -7.07 -17.07
N GLN A 519 -30.74 -8.13 -17.11
CA GLN A 519 -31.30 -8.77 -15.93
C GLN A 519 -30.82 -10.22 -15.86
N MET A 520 -30.36 -10.64 -14.69
CA MET A 520 -30.01 -12.02 -14.44
C MET A 520 -31.30 -12.79 -14.16
N ALA A 521 -31.68 -13.63 -15.12
CA ALA A 521 -32.76 -14.59 -14.99
C ALA A 521 -32.49 -15.50 -13.79
N HIS A 522 -33.55 -16.15 -13.33
CA HIS A 522 -33.40 -17.21 -12.35
C HIS A 522 -32.91 -16.75 -10.98
N GLY A 523 -32.94 -15.45 -10.67
CA GLY A 523 -32.42 -14.92 -9.40
C GLY A 523 -30.92 -15.21 -9.17
N CYS A 524 -30.16 -15.57 -10.20
CA CYS A 524 -28.78 -16.05 -10.08
C CYS A 524 -27.76 -14.98 -9.66
N GLY A 525 -28.15 -13.71 -9.67
CA GLY A 525 -27.25 -12.60 -9.33
C GLY A 525 -26.08 -12.44 -10.31
N LEU A 526 -25.25 -11.42 -10.07
CA LEU A 526 -24.16 -11.07 -10.98
C LEU A 526 -23.11 -12.19 -11.12
N ALA A 527 -22.86 -13.00 -10.10
CA ALA A 527 -21.89 -14.10 -10.18
C ALA A 527 -22.27 -15.15 -11.24
N GLY A 528 -23.56 -15.31 -11.51
CA GLY A 528 -24.11 -16.22 -12.53
C GLY A 528 -24.32 -15.56 -13.90
N TRP A 529 -23.85 -14.33 -14.16
CA TRP A 529 -24.25 -13.59 -15.36
C TRP A 529 -24.04 -14.34 -16.69
N ARG A 530 -23.04 -15.24 -16.77
CA ARG A 530 -22.90 -16.22 -17.87
C ARG A 530 -23.47 -17.57 -17.46
N PRO A 531 -24.54 -18.11 -18.06
CA PRO A 531 -25.31 -17.54 -19.17
C PRO A 531 -26.58 -16.81 -18.75
N PHE A 532 -26.84 -16.62 -17.46
CA PHE A 532 -28.15 -16.21 -16.95
C PHE A 532 -28.57 -14.78 -17.27
N SER A 533 -27.76 -14.00 -17.98
CA SER A 533 -28.16 -12.66 -18.41
C SER A 533 -29.17 -12.70 -19.55
N THR A 534 -30.24 -11.95 -19.37
CA THR A 534 -31.22 -11.57 -20.39
C THR A 534 -31.13 -10.08 -20.62
N ILE A 535 -31.61 -9.62 -21.77
CA ILE A 535 -31.83 -8.21 -22.02
C ILE A 535 -33.30 -7.92 -21.88
N ILE A 536 -33.62 -6.94 -21.04
CA ILE A 536 -34.99 -6.55 -20.75
C ILE A 536 -35.18 -5.06 -21.07
N ARG A 537 -36.45 -4.70 -21.23
CA ARG A 537 -36.94 -3.33 -21.26
C ARG A 537 -37.80 -3.11 -20.03
N ALA A 538 -37.48 -2.07 -19.28
CA ALA A 538 -38.28 -1.58 -18.17
C ALA A 538 -38.79 -0.17 -18.48
N GLU A 539 -39.91 0.24 -17.89
CA GLU A 539 -40.58 1.52 -18.13
C GLU A 539 -40.69 2.36 -16.86
N SER A 540 -40.54 3.68 -17.01
CA SER A 540 -40.83 4.68 -15.99
C SER A 540 -41.73 5.78 -16.56
N ARG A 541 -42.77 6.13 -15.79
CA ARG A 541 -43.63 7.31 -16.01
C ARG A 541 -43.49 8.35 -14.91
N THR A 542 -42.51 8.19 -14.02
CA THR A 542 -42.19 9.14 -12.95
C THR A 542 -41.01 10.03 -13.30
N GLY A 543 -40.31 9.72 -14.40
CA GLY A 543 -39.16 10.47 -14.89
C GLY A 543 -37.98 9.57 -15.25
N PRO A 544 -36.90 10.14 -15.82
CA PRO A 544 -35.67 9.44 -16.19
C PRO A 544 -34.95 8.81 -14.99
N ALA A 545 -35.08 9.37 -13.78
CA ALA A 545 -34.50 8.79 -12.56
C ALA A 545 -35.18 7.46 -12.15
N GLY A 546 -36.38 7.19 -12.67
CA GLY A 546 -37.21 6.06 -12.25
C GLY A 546 -38.10 6.39 -11.04
N PRO A 547 -38.57 5.38 -10.29
CA PRO A 547 -38.27 3.95 -10.45
C PRO A 547 -38.79 3.36 -11.78
N TYR A 548 -38.04 2.40 -12.31
CA TYR A 548 -38.43 1.63 -13.49
C TYR A 548 -39.10 0.31 -13.08
N THR A 549 -40.05 -0.12 -13.90
CA THR A 549 -40.81 -1.36 -13.74
C THR A 549 -40.61 -2.25 -14.96
N PHE A 550 -40.47 -3.56 -14.74
CA PHE A 550 -40.29 -4.52 -15.84
C PHE A 550 -41.45 -4.40 -16.85
N ALA A 551 -41.13 -4.34 -18.14
CA ALA A 551 -42.14 -4.31 -19.21
C ALA A 551 -42.02 -5.52 -20.14
N GLN A 552 -40.80 -5.92 -20.54
CA GLN A 552 -40.61 -6.94 -21.55
C GLN A 552 -39.20 -7.55 -21.51
N THR A 553 -39.09 -8.87 -21.71
CA THR A 553 -37.81 -9.49 -22.09
C THR A 553 -37.60 -9.34 -23.59
N LEU A 554 -36.53 -8.67 -23.99
CA LEU A 554 -36.19 -8.45 -25.41
C LEU A 554 -35.43 -9.64 -25.99
N PHE A 555 -34.43 -10.12 -25.25
CA PHE A 555 -33.62 -11.27 -25.66
C PHE A 555 -33.39 -12.20 -24.46
N SER A 556 -33.56 -13.50 -24.70
CA SER A 556 -33.41 -14.54 -23.69
C SER A 556 -31.94 -14.75 -23.30
N THR A 557 -31.66 -15.72 -22.45
CA THR A 557 -30.28 -16.08 -22.12
C THR A 557 -29.58 -16.74 -23.32
N PHE A 558 -28.34 -16.41 -23.64
CA PHE A 558 -27.41 -15.50 -22.96
C PHE A 558 -27.21 -14.20 -23.73
N HIS A 559 -27.68 -13.08 -23.17
CA HIS A 559 -27.41 -11.73 -23.68
C HIS A 559 -27.14 -10.73 -22.54
N HIS A 560 -26.06 -9.95 -22.64
CA HIS A 560 -25.56 -9.09 -21.55
C HIS A 560 -25.03 -7.74 -22.04
N ASN A 561 -24.98 -6.75 -21.16
CA ASN A 561 -24.47 -5.40 -21.39
C ASN A 561 -25.01 -4.75 -22.68
N PRO A 562 -26.33 -4.49 -22.77
CA PRO A 562 -26.91 -3.84 -23.94
C PRO A 562 -26.50 -2.37 -24.03
N THR A 563 -26.08 -1.93 -25.21
CA THR A 563 -25.97 -0.51 -25.59
C THR A 563 -26.89 -0.24 -26.78
N THR A 564 -27.92 0.56 -26.53
CA THR A 564 -28.90 0.95 -27.55
C THR A 564 -28.62 2.35 -28.07
N ILE A 565 -28.67 2.55 -29.38
CA ILE A 565 -28.43 3.85 -30.01
C ILE A 565 -29.33 4.04 -31.22
N TYR A 566 -29.79 5.25 -31.47
CA TYR A 566 -30.58 5.56 -32.66
C TYR A 566 -29.66 5.76 -33.87
N SER A 567 -29.96 5.12 -34.99
CA SER A 567 -29.30 5.33 -36.28
C SER A 567 -30.17 6.23 -37.16
N PRO A 568 -29.80 7.51 -37.36
CA PRO A 568 -30.55 8.41 -38.24
C PRO A 568 -30.56 7.94 -39.70
N ALA A 569 -29.52 7.23 -40.13
CA ALA A 569 -29.41 6.70 -41.48
C ALA A 569 -30.42 5.57 -41.75
N ASP A 570 -30.80 4.83 -40.71
CA ASP A 570 -31.72 3.69 -40.80
C ASP A 570 -33.14 4.03 -40.38
N GLY A 571 -33.32 5.12 -39.62
CA GLY A 571 -34.60 5.42 -38.96
C GLY A 571 -34.97 4.37 -37.91
N LYS A 572 -33.97 3.71 -37.30
CA LYS A 572 -34.13 2.61 -36.35
C LYS A 572 -33.20 2.76 -35.15
N TYR A 573 -33.60 2.17 -34.03
CA TYR A 573 -32.72 1.88 -32.90
C TYR A 573 -31.91 0.62 -33.19
N LEU A 574 -30.62 0.67 -32.90
CA LEU A 574 -29.69 -0.45 -32.93
C LEU A 574 -29.31 -0.81 -31.50
N LEU A 575 -29.34 -2.09 -31.16
CA LEU A 575 -28.92 -2.61 -29.87
C LEU A 575 -27.74 -3.54 -30.08
N TYR A 576 -26.60 -3.17 -29.48
CA TYR A 576 -25.41 -3.99 -29.43
C TYR A 576 -25.30 -4.63 -28.06
N CYS A 577 -25.02 -5.92 -28.00
CA CYS A 577 -24.87 -6.64 -26.73
C CYS A 577 -23.86 -7.77 -26.82
N ILE A 578 -23.44 -8.25 -25.65
CA ILE A 578 -22.65 -9.47 -25.52
C ILE A 578 -23.59 -10.67 -25.63
N GLY A 579 -23.16 -11.73 -26.30
CA GLY A 579 -23.77 -13.04 -26.23
C GLY A 579 -24.49 -13.48 -27.50
N ARG A 580 -25.05 -14.68 -27.42
CA ARG A 580 -25.80 -15.38 -28.46
C ARG A 580 -26.75 -16.36 -27.77
N ASP A 581 -27.74 -16.84 -28.50
CA ASP A 581 -28.65 -17.87 -28.00
C ASP A 581 -27.89 -19.13 -27.56
N ILE A 582 -28.15 -19.56 -26.32
CA ILE A 582 -27.66 -20.84 -25.79
C ILE A 582 -28.73 -21.48 -24.92
N VAL A 583 -28.58 -22.77 -24.65
CA VAL A 583 -29.46 -23.48 -23.70
C VAL A 583 -29.10 -23.06 -22.28
N THR A 584 -30.07 -22.49 -21.56
CA THR A 584 -29.93 -22.09 -20.16
C THR A 584 -29.79 -23.31 -19.26
N PRO A 585 -28.78 -23.39 -18.39
CA PRO A 585 -28.67 -24.45 -17.39
C PRO A 585 -29.71 -24.29 -16.27
N ASP A 586 -30.05 -25.41 -15.62
CA ASP A 586 -31.02 -25.42 -14.51
C ASP A 586 -30.44 -24.99 -13.15
N THR A 587 -29.14 -24.65 -13.08
CA THR A 587 -28.46 -24.27 -11.84
C THR A 587 -27.63 -23.01 -12.03
N CYS A 588 -27.70 -22.06 -11.09
CA CYS A 588 -26.96 -20.79 -11.08
C CYS A 588 -25.43 -20.94 -10.98
N GLN A 589 -24.82 -21.51 -12.02
CA GLN A 589 -23.38 -21.70 -12.14
C GLN A 589 -22.86 -20.97 -13.37
N SER A 590 -21.79 -20.18 -13.16
CA SER A 590 -21.18 -19.44 -14.24
C SER A 590 -20.48 -20.37 -15.23
N GLN A 591 -20.73 -20.20 -16.53
CA GLN A 591 -20.05 -20.96 -17.58
C GLN A 591 -19.06 -20.09 -18.35
N LYS A 592 -17.86 -20.63 -18.60
CA LYS A 592 -16.82 -19.94 -19.37
C LYS A 592 -16.91 -20.32 -20.85
N PHE A 593 -17.21 -19.35 -21.68
CA PHE A 593 -17.13 -19.42 -23.14
C PHE A 593 -16.75 -18.04 -23.71
N ASN A 594 -16.35 -18.01 -24.98
CA ASN A 594 -15.94 -16.78 -25.67
C ASN A 594 -17.14 -15.85 -25.85
N ASN A 595 -16.93 -14.56 -25.58
CA ASN A 595 -17.94 -13.53 -25.82
C ASN A 595 -18.06 -13.23 -27.32
N THR A 596 -19.27 -12.91 -27.74
CA THR A 596 -19.62 -12.38 -29.06
C THR A 596 -20.27 -11.03 -28.88
N ILE A 597 -20.08 -10.09 -29.80
CA ILE A 597 -20.89 -8.88 -29.89
C ILE A 597 -21.91 -9.09 -31.01
N SER A 598 -23.18 -8.99 -30.65
CA SER A 598 -24.33 -9.15 -31.54
C SER A 598 -25.11 -7.85 -31.65
N VAL A 599 -25.77 -7.64 -32.79
CA VAL A 599 -26.60 -6.45 -33.06
C VAL A 599 -28.00 -6.86 -33.47
N SER A 600 -28.99 -6.08 -33.03
CA SER A 600 -30.37 -6.16 -33.50
C SER A 600 -30.92 -4.75 -33.75
N SER A 601 -31.99 -4.64 -34.54
CA SER A 601 -32.65 -3.38 -34.83
C SER A 601 -34.12 -3.36 -34.43
N SER A 602 -34.62 -2.18 -34.09
CA SER A 602 -36.03 -1.94 -33.75
C SER A 602 -36.48 -0.56 -34.19
N ALA A 603 -37.72 -0.46 -34.68
CA ALA A 603 -38.33 0.84 -35.02
C ALA A 603 -39.00 1.52 -33.82
N ASP A 604 -39.40 0.76 -32.79
CA ASP A 604 -40.34 1.19 -31.74
C ASP A 604 -39.89 0.84 -30.31
N LEU A 605 -38.68 0.31 -30.15
CA LEU A 605 -38.09 -0.22 -28.91
C LEU A 605 -38.79 -1.47 -28.33
N ARG A 606 -39.86 -1.95 -28.95
CA ARG A 606 -40.71 -3.04 -28.46
C ARG A 606 -40.53 -4.31 -29.30
N SER A 607 -40.47 -4.14 -30.61
CA SER A 607 -40.32 -5.22 -31.59
C SER A 607 -38.90 -5.18 -32.14
N TRP A 608 -38.15 -6.26 -31.92
CA TRP A 608 -36.75 -6.36 -32.33
C TRP A 608 -36.57 -7.46 -33.38
N GLU A 609 -35.73 -7.18 -34.37
CA GLU A 609 -35.27 -8.18 -35.33
C GLU A 609 -34.39 -9.23 -34.63
N PRO A 610 -34.19 -10.43 -35.21
CA PRO A 610 -33.26 -11.41 -34.66
C PRO A 610 -31.85 -10.83 -34.45
N LEU A 611 -31.15 -11.27 -33.40
CA LEU A 611 -29.78 -10.85 -33.13
C LEU A 611 -28.80 -11.49 -34.11
N GLU A 612 -27.94 -10.66 -34.71
CA GLU A 612 -26.90 -11.09 -35.62
C GLU A 612 -25.51 -10.87 -34.99
N ALA A 613 -24.72 -11.94 -34.88
CA ALA A 613 -23.35 -11.86 -34.38
C ALA A 613 -22.45 -11.08 -35.35
N GLN A 614 -21.76 -10.06 -34.85
CA GLN A 614 -20.90 -9.17 -35.64
C GLN A 614 -19.41 -9.44 -35.39
N LEU A 615 -19.03 -9.64 -34.13
CA LEU A 615 -17.64 -9.85 -33.74
C LEU A 615 -17.53 -10.99 -32.72
N GLU A 616 -16.48 -11.79 -32.85
CA GLU A 616 -16.15 -12.87 -31.90
C GLU A 616 -14.94 -12.48 -31.04
N ASN A 617 -14.83 -13.09 -29.86
CA ASN A 617 -13.73 -12.95 -28.93
C ASN A 617 -13.51 -11.55 -28.32
N VAL A 618 -14.44 -10.61 -28.53
CA VAL A 618 -14.46 -9.24 -27.98
C VAL A 618 -15.63 -9.07 -27.01
N THR A 619 -15.63 -8.00 -26.23
CA THR A 619 -16.68 -7.73 -25.23
C THR A 619 -16.99 -6.24 -25.12
N ASN A 620 -18.04 -5.92 -24.37
CA ASN A 620 -18.35 -4.56 -23.91
C ASN A 620 -18.51 -3.53 -25.05
N PRO A 621 -19.56 -3.69 -25.91
CA PRO A 621 -19.74 -2.83 -27.07
C PRO A 621 -20.14 -1.39 -26.72
N ALA A 622 -19.44 -0.43 -27.34
CA ALA A 622 -19.74 1.00 -27.35
C ALA A 622 -19.88 1.51 -28.80
N PRO A 623 -21.08 1.39 -29.40
CA PRO A 623 -21.38 1.89 -30.74
C PRO A 623 -21.64 3.41 -30.75
N TRP A 624 -21.29 4.07 -31.86
CA TRP A 624 -21.69 5.44 -32.17
C TRP A 624 -21.90 5.64 -33.68
N PRO A 625 -23.00 6.25 -34.15
CA PRO A 625 -23.22 6.52 -35.56
C PRO A 625 -22.26 7.58 -36.08
N LEU A 626 -21.60 7.31 -37.22
CA LEU A 626 -20.77 8.31 -37.91
C LEU A 626 -21.58 9.26 -38.80
N TRP A 627 -22.90 9.14 -38.76
CA TRP A 627 -23.84 9.98 -39.50
C TRP A 627 -23.69 11.46 -39.15
N SER A 628 -23.76 12.34 -40.16
CA SER A 628 -23.98 13.77 -40.00
C SER A 628 -24.89 14.31 -41.11
N THR A 629 -25.36 15.56 -40.98
CA THR A 629 -26.15 16.22 -42.02
C THR A 629 -25.38 16.37 -43.33
N GLN A 630 -24.05 16.50 -43.29
CA GLN A 630 -23.18 16.56 -44.46
C GLN A 630 -22.80 15.18 -45.02
N ASN A 631 -22.81 14.14 -44.19
CA ASN A 631 -22.44 12.79 -44.57
C ASN A 631 -23.41 11.77 -43.95
N GLN A 632 -24.48 11.45 -44.69
CA GLN A 632 -25.57 10.57 -44.26
C GLN A 632 -25.20 9.08 -44.34
N THR A 633 -24.01 8.72 -43.85
CA THR A 633 -23.51 7.35 -43.87
C THR A 633 -24.26 6.45 -42.86
N ARG A 634 -24.39 5.16 -43.21
CA ARG A 634 -24.86 4.10 -42.30
C ARG A 634 -23.73 3.50 -41.45
N ALA A 635 -22.51 4.03 -41.59
CA ALA A 635 -21.35 3.51 -40.88
C ALA A 635 -21.45 3.77 -39.36
N MET A 636 -21.14 2.74 -38.59
CA MET A 636 -21.05 2.78 -37.13
C MET A 636 -19.59 2.69 -36.72
N LEU A 637 -19.18 3.55 -35.79
CA LEU A 637 -17.96 3.35 -35.03
C LEU A 637 -18.30 2.41 -33.87
N LEU A 638 -17.58 1.31 -33.74
CA LEU A 638 -17.80 0.35 -32.67
C LEU A 638 -16.51 0.20 -31.85
N ALA A 639 -16.52 0.74 -30.64
CA ALA A 639 -15.47 0.49 -29.66
C ALA A 639 -15.78 -0.80 -28.89
N VAL A 640 -14.73 -1.60 -28.65
CA VAL A 640 -14.83 -2.89 -27.97
C VAL A 640 -13.64 -3.05 -27.02
N GLU A 641 -13.83 -3.80 -25.95
CA GLU A 641 -12.75 -4.21 -25.07
C GLU A 641 -11.96 -5.39 -25.67
N LYS A 642 -10.63 -5.37 -25.47
CA LYS A 642 -9.54 -6.25 -25.98
C LYS A 642 -8.64 -5.70 -27.11
N ASN A 643 -8.85 -4.47 -27.58
CA ASN A 643 -7.97 -3.80 -28.56
C ASN A 643 -7.16 -2.64 -27.92
N ASN A 644 -6.44 -2.95 -26.84
CA ASN A 644 -5.76 -2.05 -25.90
C ASN A 644 -5.32 -0.68 -26.46
N ILE A 645 -6.08 0.37 -26.12
CA ILE A 645 -5.56 1.75 -26.06
C ILE A 645 -5.19 2.08 -24.59
N TYR A 646 -5.93 1.59 -23.59
CA TYR A 646 -5.66 1.69 -22.14
C TYR A 646 -6.23 0.50 -21.35
N THR A 647 -5.75 0.22 -20.13
CA THR A 647 -6.23 -0.85 -19.23
C THR A 647 -7.53 -0.45 -18.53
N ALA A 648 -8.63 -0.32 -19.26
CA ALA A 648 -9.96 -0.02 -18.71
C ALA A 648 -11.06 -0.84 -19.40
N GLU A 649 -12.16 -1.08 -18.70
CA GLU A 649 -13.30 -1.87 -19.20
C GLU A 649 -14.58 -1.00 -19.30
N ASP A 650 -15.65 -1.58 -19.83
CA ASP A 650 -16.96 -0.94 -19.94
C ASP A 650 -16.96 0.47 -20.59
N PRO A 651 -16.45 0.62 -21.82
CA PRO A 651 -16.50 1.92 -22.48
C PRO A 651 -17.95 2.37 -22.75
N PHE A 652 -18.18 3.65 -22.55
CA PHE A 652 -19.33 4.39 -23.06
C PHE A 652 -18.83 5.54 -23.92
N LEU A 653 -19.12 5.47 -25.22
CA LEU A 653 -18.66 6.40 -26.24
C LEU A 653 -19.72 7.47 -26.50
N TRP A 654 -19.31 8.74 -26.58
CA TRP A 654 -20.15 9.78 -27.16
C TRP A 654 -19.37 10.83 -27.94
N ARG A 655 -20.11 11.62 -28.72
CA ARG A 655 -19.62 12.82 -29.38
C ARG A 655 -20.34 14.04 -28.82
N ASP A 656 -19.59 15.03 -28.34
CA ASP A 656 -20.15 16.26 -27.76
C ASP A 656 -20.69 17.21 -28.84
N LYS A 657 -21.32 18.31 -28.40
CA LYS A 657 -21.85 19.37 -29.27
C LYS A 657 -20.77 20.13 -30.06
N ARG A 658 -19.51 20.11 -29.60
CA ARG A 658 -18.36 20.73 -30.29
C ARG A 658 -17.72 19.76 -31.28
N GLY A 659 -18.22 18.52 -31.36
CA GLY A 659 -17.75 17.48 -32.26
C GLY A 659 -16.57 16.67 -31.73
N HIS A 660 -16.19 16.84 -30.47
CA HIS A 660 -15.17 16.07 -29.76
C HIS A 660 -15.71 14.72 -29.32
N TRP A 661 -14.82 13.76 -29.17
CA TRP A 661 -15.12 12.37 -28.87
C TRP A 661 -14.67 12.02 -27.47
N HIS A 662 -15.47 11.25 -26.76
CA HIS A 662 -15.21 10.93 -25.37
C HIS A 662 -15.57 9.49 -25.05
N PHE A 663 -14.83 8.93 -24.10
CA PHE A 663 -15.18 7.71 -23.39
C PHE A 663 -15.34 8.00 -21.91
N LEU A 664 -16.36 7.40 -21.32
CA LEU A 664 -16.46 7.18 -19.88
C LEU A 664 -16.28 5.67 -19.69
N VAL A 665 -15.28 5.28 -18.92
CA VAL A 665 -14.90 3.88 -18.74
C VAL A 665 -14.98 3.49 -17.29
N HIS A 666 -15.18 2.21 -17.04
CA HIS A 666 -14.89 1.63 -15.74
C HIS A 666 -13.39 1.35 -15.66
N TYR A 667 -12.68 2.15 -14.87
CA TYR A 667 -11.26 1.96 -14.63
C TYR A 667 -11.03 1.53 -13.19
N LEU A 668 -10.73 0.25 -12.99
CA LEU A 668 -10.49 -0.34 -11.67
C LEU A 668 -9.06 -0.06 -11.22
N VAL A 669 -8.79 1.20 -10.88
CA VAL A 669 -7.51 1.61 -10.29
C VAL A 669 -7.13 0.66 -9.16
N ASP A 670 -8.12 0.22 -8.37
CA ASP A 670 -7.89 -0.64 -7.22
C ASP A 670 -7.70 -2.14 -7.56
N ILE A 671 -8.31 -2.70 -8.63
CA ILE A 671 -8.13 -4.14 -8.97
C ILE A 671 -6.79 -4.39 -9.65
N ASP A 672 -6.29 -3.43 -10.47
CA ASP A 672 -4.89 -3.41 -10.90
C ASP A 672 -3.92 -3.36 -9.69
N LEU A 673 -4.44 -2.95 -8.53
CA LEU A 673 -3.72 -2.89 -7.26
C LEU A 673 -4.01 -4.04 -6.28
N GLY A 674 -4.88 -5.00 -6.63
CA GLY A 674 -5.32 -6.08 -5.74
C GLY A 674 -6.30 -5.65 -4.62
N LEU A 675 -6.83 -4.44 -4.72
CA LEU A 675 -7.79 -3.79 -3.83
C LEU A 675 -9.20 -3.81 -4.46
N LYS A 676 -10.25 -3.61 -3.66
CA LYS A 676 -11.64 -3.50 -4.13
C LYS A 676 -12.19 -2.13 -3.78
N GLY A 677 -12.00 -1.15 -4.68
CA GLY A 677 -12.57 0.21 -4.55
C GLY A 677 -12.00 1.00 -3.36
N PRO A 678 -12.20 2.34 -3.31
CA PRO A 678 -13.31 3.05 -3.92
C PRO A 678 -13.03 3.79 -5.24
N ARG A 679 -11.85 3.66 -5.84
CA ARG A 679 -11.43 4.37 -7.06
C ARG A 679 -11.83 3.58 -8.31
N VAL A 680 -12.89 4.08 -8.95
CA VAL A 680 -13.42 3.58 -10.22
C VAL A 680 -13.63 4.76 -11.17
N GLY A 681 -14.04 4.53 -12.42
CA GLY A 681 -14.49 5.60 -13.32
C GLY A 681 -13.39 6.52 -13.86
N ALA A 682 -13.12 6.45 -15.16
CA ALA A 682 -12.19 7.37 -15.82
C ALA A 682 -12.76 7.94 -17.12
N HIS A 683 -12.17 9.03 -17.58
CA HIS A 683 -12.55 9.74 -18.79
C HIS A 683 -11.41 9.71 -19.81
N ALA A 684 -11.74 9.50 -21.08
CA ALA A 684 -10.80 9.70 -22.17
C ALA A 684 -11.44 10.56 -23.27
N TYR A 685 -10.65 11.33 -24.00
CA TYR A 685 -11.16 12.31 -24.95
C TYR A 685 -10.24 12.48 -26.16
N ALA A 686 -10.80 12.88 -27.29
CA ALA A 686 -10.09 13.16 -28.53
C ALA A 686 -10.85 14.18 -29.39
N ARG A 687 -10.13 15.00 -30.17
CA ARG A 687 -10.78 15.85 -31.17
C ARG A 687 -11.35 15.07 -32.36
N HIS A 688 -10.78 13.90 -32.65
CA HIS A 688 -11.18 13.04 -33.75
C HIS A 688 -11.20 11.58 -33.27
N TRP A 689 -12.19 10.79 -33.70
CA TRP A 689 -12.37 9.39 -33.23
C TRP A 689 -11.19 8.45 -33.54
N ARG A 690 -10.40 8.77 -34.57
CA ARG A 690 -9.13 8.07 -34.88
C ARG A 690 -7.99 8.40 -33.90
N GLY A 691 -8.19 9.35 -33.00
CA GLY A 691 -7.19 9.85 -32.07
C GLY A 691 -6.41 11.08 -32.58
N PRO A 692 -5.33 11.48 -31.87
CA PRO A 692 -4.86 10.85 -30.64
C PRO A 692 -5.90 10.94 -29.52
N TRP A 693 -6.04 9.86 -28.76
CA TRP A 693 -6.88 9.82 -27.55
C TRP A 693 -6.03 10.19 -26.34
N THR A 694 -6.59 11.00 -25.46
CA THR A 694 -5.99 11.35 -24.17
C THR A 694 -6.80 10.68 -23.08
N PHE A 695 -6.15 9.89 -22.23
CA PHE A 695 -6.75 9.30 -21.04
C PHE A 695 -6.48 10.21 -19.84
N ASN A 696 -7.53 10.64 -19.15
CA ASN A 696 -7.38 11.44 -17.94
C ASN A 696 -6.96 10.53 -16.77
N ASN A 697 -5.77 10.78 -16.23
CA ASN A 697 -5.22 10.11 -15.06
C ASN A 697 -5.10 11.03 -13.83
N ARG A 698 -5.61 12.27 -13.94
CA ARG A 698 -5.54 13.30 -12.89
C ARG A 698 -6.69 13.19 -11.92
N THR A 699 -7.91 13.11 -12.46
CA THR A 699 -9.14 13.07 -11.65
C THR A 699 -10.02 11.92 -12.11
N LEU A 700 -10.67 11.23 -11.16
CA LEU A 700 -11.66 10.20 -11.48
C LEU A 700 -12.95 10.87 -11.95
N ALA A 701 -13.62 10.25 -12.91
CA ALA A 701 -14.89 10.78 -13.41
C ALA A 701 -16.03 10.58 -12.39
N TYR A 702 -15.98 9.51 -11.58
CA TYR A 702 -16.90 9.19 -10.49
C TYR A 702 -16.25 8.15 -9.56
N ASN A 703 -16.66 8.00 -8.30
CA ASN A 703 -16.10 6.97 -7.39
C ASN A 703 -17.17 5.95 -6.97
N THR A 704 -16.82 4.96 -6.13
CA THR A 704 -17.80 3.95 -5.65
C THR A 704 -18.78 4.43 -4.58
N THR A 705 -18.62 5.64 -4.05
CA THR A 705 -19.50 6.21 -3.02
C THR A 705 -20.67 6.93 -3.67
N VAL A 706 -21.87 6.67 -3.15
CA VAL A 706 -23.10 7.32 -3.59
C VAL A 706 -23.80 7.89 -2.38
N GLU A 707 -24.03 9.20 -2.41
CA GLU A 707 -24.90 9.91 -1.48
C GLU A 707 -26.35 9.76 -1.92
N PHE A 708 -27.28 9.71 -0.97
CA PHE A 708 -28.71 9.59 -1.21
C PHE A 708 -29.50 10.77 -0.67
N THR A 709 -30.66 11.03 -1.26
CA THR A 709 -31.55 12.15 -0.89
C THR A 709 -32.12 12.06 0.52
N ASP A 710 -32.07 10.89 1.16
CA ASP A 710 -32.43 10.69 2.57
C ASP A 710 -31.29 11.04 3.55
N GLY A 711 -30.16 11.53 3.06
CA GLY A 711 -28.98 11.92 3.85
C GLY A 711 -28.04 10.75 4.17
N THR A 712 -28.31 9.55 3.66
CA THR A 712 -27.43 8.40 3.82
C THR A 712 -26.43 8.28 2.67
N SER A 713 -25.35 7.54 2.88
CA SER A 713 -24.39 7.20 1.84
C SER A 713 -24.15 5.69 1.75
N THR A 714 -23.70 5.20 0.60
CA THR A 714 -23.29 3.80 0.41
C THR A 714 -22.03 3.74 -0.42
N VAL A 715 -21.03 3.04 0.11
CA VAL A 715 -19.83 2.67 -0.64
C VAL A 715 -20.08 1.30 -1.26
N TYR A 716 -20.11 1.23 -2.59
CA TYR A 716 -20.39 -0.01 -3.28
C TYR A 716 -19.14 -0.89 -3.45
N TYR A 717 -19.34 -2.19 -3.38
CA TYR A 717 -18.31 -3.18 -3.71
C TYR A 717 -17.98 -3.13 -5.22
N ARG A 718 -19.00 -2.92 -6.05
CA ARG A 718 -18.84 -2.70 -7.49
C ARG A 718 -19.72 -1.55 -7.95
N ARG A 719 -19.17 -0.69 -8.80
CA ARG A 719 -19.89 0.37 -9.52
C ARG A 719 -19.31 0.47 -10.92
N GLU A 720 -19.94 -0.23 -11.86
CA GLU A 720 -19.40 -0.50 -13.20
C GLU A 720 -20.38 -0.04 -14.29
N ARG A 721 -20.07 -0.33 -15.56
CA ARG A 721 -20.96 -0.08 -16.71
C ARG A 721 -21.49 1.36 -16.82
N PRO A 722 -20.64 2.39 -16.74
CA PRO A 722 -21.10 3.77 -16.73
C PRO A 722 -21.78 4.15 -18.05
N LYS A 723 -22.93 4.80 -17.98
CA LYS A 723 -23.59 5.42 -19.15
C LYS A 723 -24.21 6.75 -18.76
N LEU A 724 -24.11 7.73 -19.66
CA LEU A 724 -24.70 9.05 -19.45
C LEU A 724 -26.02 9.15 -20.22
N TYR A 725 -27.04 9.72 -19.57
CA TYR A 725 -28.23 10.23 -20.24
C TYR A 725 -28.07 11.74 -20.43
N PHE A 726 -28.34 12.23 -21.64
CA PHE A 726 -28.14 13.62 -22.03
C PHE A 726 -29.47 14.35 -22.24
N SER A 727 -29.46 15.68 -22.05
CA SER A 727 -30.58 16.55 -22.41
C SER A 727 -30.88 16.51 -23.91
N ASP A 728 -32.16 16.72 -24.28
CA ASP A 728 -32.62 16.72 -25.67
C ASP A 728 -32.76 18.13 -26.28
N ASP A 729 -32.27 19.16 -25.58
CA ASP A 729 -32.31 20.58 -25.99
C ASP A 729 -31.16 20.99 -26.92
N GLY A 730 -30.38 20.03 -27.41
CA GLY A 730 -29.20 20.25 -28.26
C GLY A 730 -27.95 20.70 -27.50
N SER A 731 -28.04 20.97 -26.19
CA SER A 731 -26.87 21.30 -25.37
C SER A 731 -26.01 20.09 -25.03
N MET A 732 -26.53 18.87 -25.21
CA MET A 732 -25.87 17.60 -24.87
C MET A 732 -25.37 17.61 -23.42
N THR A 733 -26.14 18.19 -22.50
CA THR A 733 -25.77 18.27 -21.08
C THR A 733 -26.02 16.90 -20.43
N PRO A 734 -25.02 16.26 -19.80
CA PRO A 734 -25.27 15.03 -19.05
C PRO A 734 -26.15 15.34 -17.84
N VAL A 735 -27.25 14.60 -17.69
CA VAL A 735 -28.25 14.80 -16.64
C VAL A 735 -28.34 13.63 -15.67
N TYR A 736 -28.03 12.41 -16.10
CA TYR A 736 -27.96 11.24 -15.21
C TYR A 736 -26.80 10.33 -15.57
N LEU A 737 -26.15 9.80 -14.53
CA LEU A 737 -25.20 8.68 -14.61
C LEU A 737 -25.93 7.40 -14.25
N VAL A 738 -25.85 6.41 -15.15
CA VAL A 738 -26.36 5.06 -14.94
C VAL A 738 -25.19 4.12 -14.68
N ASN A 739 -25.26 3.33 -13.61
CA ASN A 739 -24.28 2.31 -13.26
C ASN A 739 -24.96 0.99 -12.88
N GLY A 740 -24.23 -0.13 -13.06
CA GLY A 740 -24.51 -1.35 -12.30
C GLY A 740 -23.82 -1.28 -10.94
N VAL A 741 -24.55 -1.52 -9.86
CA VAL A 741 -24.01 -1.48 -8.49
C VAL A 741 -24.23 -2.78 -7.74
N GLN A 742 -23.27 -3.12 -6.89
CA GLN A 742 -23.35 -4.24 -5.94
C GLN A 742 -22.80 -3.81 -4.58
N GLU A 743 -23.58 -4.02 -3.53
CA GLU A 743 -23.18 -3.73 -2.15
C GLU A 743 -22.26 -4.81 -1.59
N PHE A 744 -21.47 -4.46 -0.56
CA PHE A 744 -20.66 -5.43 0.18
C PHE A 744 -21.55 -6.52 0.81
N ASN A 745 -21.08 -7.77 0.77
CA ASN A 745 -21.75 -8.94 1.36
C ASN A 745 -23.19 -9.20 0.84
N ARG A 746 -23.60 -8.58 -0.27
CA ARG A 746 -24.87 -8.84 -0.96
C ARG A 746 -24.60 -9.53 -2.29
N SER A 747 -25.33 -10.61 -2.57
CA SER A 747 -25.27 -11.28 -3.88
C SER A 747 -26.05 -10.53 -4.96
N GLY A 748 -27.03 -9.72 -4.55
CA GLY A 748 -27.87 -8.94 -5.44
C GLY A 748 -27.12 -7.75 -6.03
N SER A 749 -27.42 -7.44 -7.29
CA SER A 749 -27.01 -6.21 -7.97
C SER A 749 -28.20 -5.48 -8.54
N TYR A 750 -28.05 -4.18 -8.77
CA TYR A 750 -29.12 -3.36 -9.32
C TYR A 750 -28.58 -2.24 -10.19
N THR A 751 -29.48 -1.61 -10.94
CA THR A 751 -29.17 -0.47 -11.81
C THR A 751 -29.46 0.80 -11.03
N LEU A 752 -28.40 1.53 -10.71
CA LEU A 752 -28.48 2.84 -10.05
C LEU A 752 -28.52 3.95 -11.10
N ILE A 753 -29.36 4.95 -10.86
CA ILE A 753 -29.42 6.17 -11.66
C ILE A 753 -29.19 7.36 -10.72
N GLN A 754 -28.11 8.09 -10.95
CA GLN A 754 -27.69 9.22 -10.12
C GLN A 754 -27.77 10.54 -10.91
N PRO A 755 -28.38 11.60 -10.38
CA PRO A 755 -28.44 12.89 -11.06
C PRO A 755 -27.07 13.55 -11.17
N ILE A 756 -26.88 14.29 -12.27
CA ILE A 756 -25.69 15.08 -12.56
C ILE A 756 -26.08 16.56 -12.62
N GLY A 757 -25.39 17.38 -11.83
CA GLY A 757 -25.60 18.81 -11.71
C GLY A 757 -27.01 19.20 -11.26
N THR A 758 -27.30 20.49 -11.33
CA THR A 758 -28.65 21.02 -11.10
C THR A 758 -29.59 20.84 -12.31
N SER A 759 -29.03 20.47 -13.47
CA SER A 759 -29.76 20.35 -14.74
C SER A 759 -30.74 19.18 -14.77
N ALA A 760 -30.51 18.12 -13.98
CA ALA A 760 -31.40 16.97 -13.89
C ALA A 760 -32.83 17.38 -13.47
N GLY A 761 -32.96 18.15 -12.38
CA GLY A 761 -34.25 18.63 -11.91
C GLY A 761 -34.90 19.66 -12.84
N GLU A 762 -34.10 20.48 -13.53
CA GLU A 762 -34.63 21.38 -14.58
C GLU A 762 -35.17 20.62 -15.78
N TYR A 763 -34.48 19.55 -16.18
CA TYR A 763 -34.89 18.67 -17.26
C TYR A 763 -36.22 17.96 -16.93
N GLU A 764 -36.34 17.40 -15.73
CA GLU A 764 -37.59 16.77 -15.25
C GLU A 764 -38.75 17.75 -15.20
N ARG A 765 -38.54 18.96 -14.66
CA ARG A 765 -39.58 20.02 -14.63
C ARG A 765 -40.04 20.43 -16.03
N LYS A 766 -39.12 20.56 -16.99
CA LYS A 766 -39.47 20.90 -18.40
C LYS A 766 -40.39 19.84 -19.03
N LEU A 767 -40.26 18.58 -18.63
CA LEU A 767 -41.10 17.48 -19.09
C LEU A 767 -42.41 17.34 -18.29
N GLY A 768 -42.60 18.16 -17.26
CA GLY A 768 -43.78 18.16 -16.41
C GLY A 768 -43.79 17.04 -15.36
N PHE A 769 -42.61 16.63 -14.90
CA PHE A 769 -42.44 15.85 -13.68
C PHE A 769 -42.26 16.78 -12.47
N VAL A 770 -42.58 16.26 -11.27
CA VAL A 770 -42.63 17.04 -10.01
C VAL A 770 -41.26 17.16 -9.38
#